data_AF-A0A1W2FML9-F1
#
_entry.id   AF-A0A1W2FML9-F1
#
_cell.length_a   1.000
_cell.length_b   1.000
_cell.length_c   1.000
_cell.angle_alpha   90.00
_cell.angle_beta   90.00
_cell.angle_gamma   90.00
#
_symmetry.space_group_name_H-M   'P 1'
#
loop_
_entity.id
_entity.type
_entity.pdbx_description
1 polymer ?
#
loop_
_entity_poly.entity_id
_entity_poly.type
_entity_poly.pdbx_seq_one_letter_code
_entity_poly.pdbx_strand_id
1 'polypeptide(L)'
;MAPVEFTVTGGEGSPLDFVAALTPASSLVVITDPAGWEQVSRGLAVGSAASTAVTTQVRVLRFAVLDLRHFSSASSLPPLSDVPGDVVALHDTRSWDSAPVVASLRALGRPVVLFTAVHTWVSGVDTASVVMGWSAPHVVLAAPRGSGETRVEDVLWQFRELERLGRMTYTSLPAPPVVADRAVTVMVALPGATEGIAGALRPGAEYEVWARVGAYPVVLPADLELRAVLSMSGRPGQSESFVLPAEGPSSWVSFDVTTPYAAVPWTGELVVYHGVVPVHVQQVVLPVGAGEPRSLPRWKLSRTFADLPAARAVSVLDLGDRALVAAGGVTSWTSLAGPALSLPSSSGLDPWYGKDFPAYCADLAFLARQGAAAYARLFGQPGPADAVRQAARVTGRPAGVMVASAASGPVRWPMIYDLPFADGPHRLCPSVGQFGPFGAGGEVPAHCPVPDHSGNVLCPFGFWGLSSVLEHPVGPLVQRILPRPWPFEVAMAVDPGMDRSLTERHVTELMSQVPPESVTSAYVSPSELGRALADEVMDVVHLHFREGFLDAEEIARWHSEGVWPQPHWPVRKPLIVGTTPMNGLVRSFVEHGASGVISPEVAVPQDMAGWVTGLLLSRLAAGISAGEALRQVRWEMLSRGNVMGLAYALHGSADLRAR
;
A
#
# COMPACT_ATOMS: atom_id res chain seq x y z
N MET A 1 17.40 -27.40 39.12
CA MET A 1 18.07 -26.18 38.63
C MET A 1 19.10 -26.58 37.59
N ALA A 2 18.81 -26.34 36.31
CA ALA A 2 19.75 -26.38 35.20
C ALA A 2 19.72 -24.98 34.54
N PRO A 3 20.79 -24.52 33.87
CA PRO A 3 20.70 -23.34 33.03
C PRO A 3 19.84 -23.71 31.83
N VAL A 4 18.56 -23.39 31.90
CA VAL A 4 17.61 -23.53 30.81
C VAL A 4 17.45 -22.14 30.21
N GLU A 5 17.85 -21.97 28.94
CA GLU A 5 17.36 -20.86 28.13
C GLU A 5 15.84 -21.00 28.05
N PHE A 6 15.11 -20.10 28.70
CA PHE A 6 13.66 -20.08 28.59
C PHE A 6 13.27 -19.42 27.25
N THR A 7 12.79 -20.23 26.32
CA THR A 7 11.79 -19.77 25.35
C THR A 7 10.48 -19.67 26.12
N VAL A 8 10.05 -18.44 26.43
CA VAL A 8 8.77 -18.18 27.08
C VAL A 8 7.66 -18.64 26.14
N THR A 9 7.02 -19.76 26.46
CA THR A 9 5.74 -20.15 25.87
C THR A 9 4.68 -19.91 26.94
N GLY A 10 4.29 -18.65 27.08
CA GLY A 10 3.12 -18.24 27.86
C GLY A 10 1.86 -18.40 27.01
N GLY A 11 0.78 -18.90 27.61
CA GLY A 11 -0.52 -19.01 26.94
C GLY A 11 -1.02 -17.64 26.43
N GLU A 12 -1.72 -17.67 25.31
CA GLU A 12 -2.22 -16.53 24.53
C GLU A 12 -2.69 -15.35 25.39
N GLY A 13 -2.05 -14.19 25.22
CA GLY A 13 -2.55 -12.90 25.71
C GLY A 13 -1.80 -12.27 26.89
N SER A 14 -0.57 -12.69 27.23
CA SER A 14 0.19 -11.99 28.28
C SER A 14 0.88 -10.71 27.75
N PRO A 15 1.00 -9.63 28.55
CA PRO A 15 1.74 -8.43 28.18
C PRO A 15 3.22 -8.67 27.86
N LEU A 16 3.79 -9.79 28.34
CA LEU A 16 5.20 -10.15 28.14
C LEU A 16 5.50 -10.72 26.76
N ASP A 17 4.51 -11.37 26.10
CA ASP A 17 4.65 -11.82 24.72
C ASP A 17 4.76 -10.65 23.74
N PHE A 18 4.16 -9.50 24.10
CA PHE A 18 4.23 -8.28 23.32
C PHE A 18 5.59 -7.57 23.45
N VAL A 19 6.20 -7.58 24.63
CA VAL A 19 7.53 -6.99 24.84
C VAL A 19 8.61 -7.86 24.19
N ALA A 20 8.53 -9.18 24.33
CA ALA A 20 9.49 -10.11 23.72
C ALA A 20 9.39 -10.15 22.19
N ALA A 21 8.19 -9.98 21.61
CA ALA A 21 7.99 -9.96 20.15
C ALA A 21 8.37 -8.62 19.49
N LEU A 22 8.53 -7.54 20.26
CA LEU A 22 8.81 -6.20 19.72
C LEU A 22 10.28 -5.75 19.90
N THR A 23 11.12 -6.55 20.55
CA THR A 23 12.54 -6.20 20.75
C THR A 23 13.47 -7.21 20.11
N PRO A 24 14.34 -6.81 19.15
CA PRO A 24 15.54 -7.61 18.84
C PRO A 24 16.40 -7.70 20.12
N ALA A 25 17.19 -8.78 20.23
CA ALA A 25 17.86 -9.30 21.44
C ALA A 25 18.78 -8.35 22.26
N SER A 26 18.73 -7.04 22.02
CA SER A 26 19.50 -6.03 22.73
C SER A 26 18.79 -4.69 22.67
N SER A 27 17.85 -4.43 23.60
CA SER A 27 17.39 -3.08 23.96
C SER A 27 16.82 -3.05 25.37
N LEU A 28 16.99 -1.89 26.00
CA LEU A 28 17.17 -1.72 27.43
C LEU A 28 15.90 -1.16 28.10
N VAL A 29 15.53 -1.72 29.27
CA VAL A 29 14.56 -1.07 30.16
C VAL A 29 15.34 -0.09 31.05
N VAL A 30 15.23 1.21 30.78
CA VAL A 30 15.79 2.26 31.67
C VAL A 30 14.76 2.53 32.77
N ILE A 31 15.05 2.06 33.98
CA ILE A 31 14.38 2.55 35.19
C ILE A 31 15.31 3.63 35.76
N THR A 32 15.02 4.90 35.50
CA THR A 32 15.73 5.98 36.20
C THR A 32 15.18 6.10 37.60
N ASP A 33 16.05 6.38 38.57
CA ASP A 33 15.60 6.86 39.87
C ASP A 33 14.88 8.23 39.73
N PRO A 34 14.22 8.73 40.79
CA PRO A 34 13.53 10.02 40.75
C PRO A 34 14.44 11.20 40.35
N ALA A 35 15.75 11.12 40.59
CA ALA A 35 16.70 12.17 40.25
C ALA A 35 17.02 12.21 38.74
N GLY A 36 17.07 11.05 38.08
CA GLY A 36 17.19 10.96 36.62
C GLY A 36 15.97 11.52 35.90
N TRP A 37 14.78 11.36 36.48
CA TRP A 37 13.55 11.94 35.92
C TRP A 37 13.48 13.46 36.07
N GLU A 38 13.98 14.01 37.17
CA GLU A 38 14.10 15.46 37.38
C GLU A 38 15.04 16.13 36.35
N GLN A 39 16.03 15.39 35.85
CA GLN A 39 16.96 15.85 34.82
C GLN A 39 16.31 15.90 33.42
N VAL A 40 15.44 14.93 33.12
CA VAL A 40 14.67 14.87 31.87
C VAL A 40 13.51 15.88 31.87
N SER A 41 12.87 16.10 33.01
CA SER A 41 11.70 16.99 33.15
C SER A 41 12.03 18.49 33.14
N ARG A 42 13.30 18.88 33.32
CA ARG A 42 13.71 20.31 33.34
C ARG A 42 13.74 20.99 31.97
N GLY A 43 13.44 20.28 30.89
CA GLY A 43 13.23 20.84 29.55
C GLY A 43 14.51 21.39 28.92
N LEU A 44 14.92 20.83 27.78
CA LEU A 44 15.89 21.51 26.92
C LEU A 44 15.28 22.86 26.50
N ALA A 45 15.98 23.96 26.80
CA ALA A 45 15.53 25.30 26.44
C ALA A 45 15.36 25.43 24.92
N VAL A 46 14.20 25.92 24.49
CA VAL A 46 13.86 26.15 23.08
C VAL A 46 14.93 27.03 22.44
N GLY A 47 15.63 26.50 21.42
CA GLY A 47 16.65 27.22 20.65
C GLY A 47 18.10 26.75 20.82
N SER A 48 18.37 25.69 21.59
CA SER A 48 19.72 25.10 21.71
C SER A 48 19.93 23.99 20.67
N ALA A 49 21.10 23.93 20.01
CA ALA A 49 21.46 22.83 19.12
C ALA A 49 21.51 21.51 19.90
N ALA A 50 20.60 20.58 19.60
CA ALA A 50 20.43 19.34 20.32
C ALA A 50 21.56 18.34 19.98
N SER A 51 22.64 18.37 20.76
CA SER A 51 23.44 17.17 21.05
C SER A 51 24.12 17.30 22.41
N THR A 52 23.33 17.46 23.47
CA THR A 52 23.85 17.16 24.81
C THR A 52 23.68 15.67 25.02
N ALA A 53 24.75 14.91 24.78
CA ALA A 53 24.80 13.50 25.13
C ALA A 53 24.71 13.40 26.66
N VAL A 54 23.52 13.08 27.16
CA VAL A 54 23.36 12.68 28.56
C VAL A 54 24.04 11.32 28.68
N THR A 55 25.22 11.31 29.30
CA THR A 55 25.96 10.06 29.54
C THR A 55 25.17 9.29 30.58
N THR A 56 24.34 8.37 30.12
CA THR A 56 23.50 7.55 30.98
C THR A 56 24.26 6.25 31.19
N GLN A 57 24.58 5.90 32.44
CA GLN A 57 25.16 4.60 32.72
C GLN A 57 24.08 3.53 32.56
N VAL A 58 24.24 2.73 31.53
CA VAL A 58 23.37 1.63 31.21
C VAL A 58 23.88 0.38 31.94
N ARG A 59 23.13 -0.09 32.94
CA ARG A 59 23.35 -1.41 33.55
C ARG A 59 22.36 -2.39 32.98
N VAL A 60 22.85 -3.54 32.49
CA VAL A 60 21.98 -4.68 32.14
C VAL A 60 21.44 -5.25 33.45
N LEU A 61 20.12 -5.22 33.59
CA LEU A 61 19.41 -5.79 34.74
C LEU A 61 18.89 -7.18 34.37
N ARG A 62 19.16 -8.17 35.22
CA ARG A 62 18.56 -9.50 35.11
C ARG A 62 17.15 -9.46 35.70
N PHE A 63 16.15 -9.80 34.89
CA PHE A 63 14.76 -9.88 35.36
C PHE A 63 14.43 -11.30 35.80
N ALA A 64 13.91 -11.44 37.01
CA ALA A 64 13.20 -12.65 37.42
C ALA A 64 11.70 -12.40 37.31
N VAL A 65 10.99 -13.19 36.52
CA VAL A 65 9.53 -13.13 36.50
C VAL A 65 8.99 -14.16 37.46
N LEU A 66 8.29 -13.71 38.50
CA LEU A 66 7.56 -14.57 39.42
C LEU A 66 6.08 -14.52 39.05
N ASP A 67 5.61 -15.58 38.38
CA ASP A 67 4.20 -15.73 38.02
C ASP A 67 3.43 -16.35 39.19
N LEU A 68 2.65 -15.51 39.87
CA LEU A 68 1.89 -15.92 41.05
C LEU A 68 0.71 -16.84 40.69
N ARG A 69 0.40 -17.05 39.40
CA ARG A 69 -0.62 -18.01 38.92
C ARG A 69 -0.28 -19.49 39.16
N HIS A 70 0.93 -19.80 39.64
CA HIS A 70 1.31 -21.17 40.01
C HIS A 70 1.26 -21.47 41.53
N PHE A 71 1.06 -20.47 42.38
CA PHE A 71 1.05 -20.60 43.85
C PHE A 71 -0.30 -20.28 44.49
N SER A 72 -0.86 -21.21 45.27
CA SER A 72 -2.20 -21.06 45.87
C SER A 72 -2.29 -20.02 46.99
N SER A 73 -1.15 -19.63 47.58
CA SER A 73 -1.04 -18.57 48.60
C SER A 73 0.41 -18.08 48.78
N ALA A 74 0.64 -17.01 49.53
CA ALA A 74 1.98 -16.48 49.82
C ALA A 74 2.86 -17.52 50.51
N SER A 75 2.25 -18.30 51.41
CA SER A 75 2.94 -19.36 52.15
C SER A 75 3.36 -20.56 51.30
N SER A 76 2.81 -20.70 50.08
CA SER A 76 3.17 -21.76 49.14
C SER A 76 4.34 -21.41 48.22
N LEU A 77 4.85 -20.18 48.30
CA LEU A 77 6.00 -19.76 47.51
C LEU A 77 7.28 -20.43 48.01
N PRO A 78 8.20 -20.84 47.11
CA PRO A 78 9.54 -21.21 47.53
C PRO A 78 10.24 -20.00 48.17
N PRO A 79 11.29 -20.24 48.98
CA PRO A 79 12.08 -19.16 49.58
C PRO A 79 12.52 -18.16 48.50
N LEU A 80 12.08 -16.90 48.63
CA LEU A 80 12.31 -15.87 47.62
C LEU A 80 13.78 -15.39 47.58
N SER A 81 14.58 -15.77 48.58
CA SER A 81 16.03 -15.53 48.65
C SER A 81 16.78 -16.10 47.44
N ASP A 82 16.24 -17.15 46.81
CA ASP A 82 16.93 -17.93 45.78
C ASP A 82 16.55 -17.49 44.36
N VAL A 83 15.63 -16.54 44.20
CA VAL A 83 15.20 -16.02 42.90
C VAL A 83 16.37 -15.22 42.26
N PRO A 84 16.91 -15.59 41.10
CA PRO A 84 18.07 -14.90 40.52
C PRO A 84 17.65 -13.68 39.70
N GLY A 85 18.16 -12.48 40.00
CA GLY A 85 17.89 -11.27 39.20
C GLY A 85 18.21 -9.95 39.91
N ASP A 86 18.48 -8.90 39.15
CA ASP A 86 18.60 -7.52 39.63
C ASP A 86 17.23 -6.85 39.84
N VAL A 87 16.19 -7.29 39.10
CA VAL A 87 14.79 -6.80 39.19
C VAL A 87 13.84 -8.00 39.21
N VAL A 88 12.76 -7.92 40.00
CA VAL A 88 11.74 -8.98 40.04
C VAL A 88 10.42 -8.45 39.49
N ALA A 89 9.95 -9.04 38.40
CA ALA A 89 8.65 -8.78 37.82
C ALA A 89 7.62 -9.73 38.43
N LEU A 90 6.58 -9.20 39.06
CA LEU A 90 5.46 -9.97 39.58
C LEU A 90 4.33 -9.96 38.57
N HIS A 91 3.96 -11.13 38.07
CA HIS A 91 2.74 -11.29 37.28
C HIS A 91 1.66 -11.88 38.19
N ASP A 92 0.64 -11.08 38.49
CA ASP A 92 -0.44 -11.47 39.40
C ASP A 92 -1.80 -11.23 38.75
N THR A 93 -2.64 -12.26 38.81
CA THR A 93 -4.03 -12.23 38.33
C THR A 93 -4.99 -12.80 39.36
N ARG A 94 -4.58 -12.92 40.63
CA ARG A 94 -5.39 -13.51 41.70
C ARG A 94 -5.87 -12.46 42.70
N SER A 95 -6.83 -12.86 43.54
CA SER A 95 -7.52 -12.03 44.53
C SER A 95 -6.95 -12.12 45.96
N TRP A 96 -5.73 -12.66 46.15
CA TRP A 96 -5.12 -12.75 47.48
C TRP A 96 -3.99 -11.73 47.66
N ASP A 97 -3.74 -11.35 48.90
CA ASP A 97 -2.80 -10.28 49.26
C ASP A 97 -1.35 -10.64 48.89
N SER A 98 -0.82 -9.95 47.87
CA SER A 98 0.58 -10.12 47.43
C SER A 98 1.55 -9.19 48.16
N ALA A 99 1.08 -8.34 49.10
CA ALA A 99 1.93 -7.46 49.88
C ALA A 99 3.04 -8.18 50.66
N PRO A 100 2.83 -9.36 51.28
CA PRO A 100 3.90 -10.11 51.95
C PRO A 100 5.01 -10.54 50.98
N VAL A 101 4.65 -10.84 49.73
CA VAL A 101 5.58 -11.25 48.66
C VAL A 101 6.38 -10.03 48.19
N VAL A 102 5.71 -8.92 47.91
CA VAL A 102 6.34 -7.65 47.52
C VAL A 102 7.28 -7.15 48.62
N ALA A 103 6.86 -7.21 49.88
CA ALA A 103 7.68 -6.82 51.03
C ALA A 103 8.91 -7.72 51.18
N SER A 104 8.75 -9.03 51.02
CA SER A 104 9.86 -9.99 51.07
C SER A 104 10.86 -9.76 49.94
N LEU A 105 10.41 -9.47 48.72
CA LEU A 105 11.27 -9.16 47.58
C LEU A 105 11.99 -7.81 47.74
N ARG A 106 11.32 -6.80 48.28
CA ARG A 106 11.93 -5.50 48.60
C ARG A 106 12.97 -5.62 49.72
N ALA A 107 12.75 -6.48 50.71
CA ALA A 107 13.71 -6.75 51.78
C ALA A 107 15.03 -7.36 51.27
N LEU A 108 15.03 -7.95 50.06
CA LEU A 108 16.24 -8.40 49.36
C LEU A 108 17.00 -7.26 48.66
N GLY A 109 16.54 -6.00 48.78
CA GLY A 109 17.16 -4.81 48.20
C GLY A 109 16.95 -4.66 46.69
N ARG A 110 15.91 -5.29 46.12
CA ARG A 110 15.69 -5.32 44.66
C ARG A 110 14.43 -4.53 44.25
N PRO A 111 14.45 -3.82 43.11
CA PRO A 111 13.25 -3.23 42.53
C PRO A 111 12.24 -4.31 42.15
N VAL A 112 10.96 -4.06 42.43
CA VAL A 112 9.85 -4.95 42.09
C VAL A 112 8.93 -4.24 41.11
N VAL A 113 8.70 -4.84 39.94
CA VAL A 113 7.80 -4.32 38.90
C VAL A 113 6.55 -5.19 38.89
N LEU A 114 5.37 -4.59 39.03
CA LEU A 114 4.09 -5.30 39.08
C LEU A 114 3.40 -5.24 37.71
N PHE A 115 3.22 -6.41 37.08
CA PHE A 115 2.37 -6.61 35.91
C PHE A 115 1.06 -7.23 36.39
N THR A 116 0.10 -6.39 36.77
CA THR A 116 -1.17 -6.88 37.34
C THR A 116 -2.25 -6.94 36.26
N ALA A 117 -3.02 -8.03 36.22
CA ALA A 117 -4.41 -7.90 35.79
C ALA A 117 -5.18 -7.12 36.86
N VAL A 118 -6.24 -6.42 36.44
CA VAL A 118 -7.06 -5.36 37.09
C VAL A 118 -7.56 -5.62 38.53
N HIS A 119 -7.22 -6.74 39.16
CA HIS A 119 -7.79 -7.20 40.44
C HIS A 119 -6.76 -7.51 41.54
N THR A 120 -5.50 -7.08 41.40
CA THR A 120 -4.45 -7.39 42.39
C THR A 120 -4.38 -6.33 43.49
N TRP A 121 -4.40 -6.76 44.76
CA TRP A 121 -4.29 -5.89 45.93
C TRP A 121 -2.83 -5.72 46.35
N VAL A 122 -2.33 -4.48 46.39
CA VAL A 122 -0.96 -4.15 46.86
C VAL A 122 -1.01 -2.96 47.82
N SER A 123 -0.79 -3.20 49.11
CA SER A 123 -0.76 -2.13 50.12
C SER A 123 0.55 -1.34 50.09
N GLY A 124 0.50 -0.01 50.23
CA GLY A 124 1.67 0.86 50.45
C GLY A 124 2.39 1.36 49.20
N VAL A 125 1.71 1.50 48.06
CA VAL A 125 2.24 2.08 46.81
C VAL A 125 1.81 3.55 46.72
N ASP A 126 2.75 4.46 46.47
CA ASP A 126 2.46 5.87 46.15
C ASP A 126 1.83 5.97 44.76
N THR A 127 0.60 6.48 44.70
CA THR A 127 -0.19 6.59 43.46
C THR A 127 0.48 7.49 42.41
N ALA A 128 1.31 8.46 42.83
CA ALA A 128 2.06 9.33 41.91
C ALA A 128 3.19 8.59 41.17
N SER A 129 3.59 7.41 41.67
CA SER A 129 4.65 6.58 41.08
C SER A 129 4.12 5.46 40.16
N VAL A 130 2.80 5.32 40.04
CA VAL A 130 2.16 4.26 39.24
C VAL A 130 2.08 4.70 37.79
N VAL A 131 2.88 4.06 36.94
CA VAL A 131 2.80 4.22 35.47
C VAL A 131 1.92 3.11 34.92
N MET A 132 0.76 3.47 34.37
CA MET A 132 -0.10 2.53 33.66
C MET A 132 0.22 2.57 32.17
N GLY A 133 0.63 1.42 31.63
CA GLY A 133 0.79 1.22 30.20
C GLY A 133 -0.40 0.45 29.65
N TRP A 134 -1.00 0.94 28.56
CA TRP A 134 -2.06 0.24 27.85
C TRP A 134 -1.55 -0.29 26.51
N SER A 135 -1.95 -1.50 26.14
CA SER A 135 -1.59 -2.11 24.86
C SER A 135 -2.76 -2.02 23.88
N ALA A 136 -2.80 -0.98 23.04
CA ALA A 136 -3.30 -0.97 21.65
C ALA A 136 -3.44 0.47 21.11
N PRO A 137 -3.07 0.76 19.84
CA PRO A 137 -1.88 0.36 19.09
C PRO A 137 -0.65 1.25 19.39
N HIS A 138 -0.80 2.21 20.30
CA HIS A 138 0.29 3.02 20.86
C HIS A 138 0.37 2.72 22.35
N VAL A 139 1.59 2.51 22.88
CA VAL A 139 1.75 2.53 24.34
C VAL A 139 1.57 3.98 24.76
N VAL A 140 0.42 4.28 25.35
CA VAL A 140 0.16 5.59 25.91
C VAL A 140 0.50 5.50 27.39
N LEU A 141 1.50 6.27 27.81
CA LEU A 141 1.84 6.42 29.22
C LEU A 141 1.00 7.56 29.78
N ALA A 142 0.29 7.27 30.86
CA ALA A 142 -0.60 8.22 31.51
C ALA A 142 -0.23 8.33 33.00
N ALA A 143 -0.14 9.57 33.49
CA ALA A 143 0.17 9.88 34.87
C ALA A 143 -0.87 10.87 35.45
N PRO A 144 -1.34 10.66 36.70
CA PRO A 144 -2.28 11.58 37.34
C PRO A 144 -1.62 12.90 37.75
N ARG A 145 -2.35 14.02 37.61
CA ARG A 145 -1.91 15.37 38.04
C ARG A 145 -2.29 15.72 39.49
N GLY A 146 -2.02 14.83 40.44
CA GLY A 146 -2.28 15.07 41.87
C GLY A 146 -2.12 13.82 42.75
N SER A 147 -2.09 14.00 44.07
CA SER A 147 -2.04 12.92 45.06
C SER A 147 -3.42 12.26 45.18
N GLY A 148 -3.53 10.96 44.89
CA GLY A 148 -4.77 10.19 45.04
C GLY A 148 -4.94 9.58 46.44
N GLU A 149 -6.16 9.14 46.76
CA GLU A 149 -6.43 8.41 48.01
C GLU A 149 -6.00 6.93 47.86
N THR A 150 -5.57 6.34 48.96
CA THR A 150 -4.75 5.13 48.99
C THR A 150 -5.53 3.82 48.80
N ARG A 151 -5.84 3.43 47.54
CA ARG A 151 -6.02 2.03 47.05
C ARG A 151 -5.74 1.95 45.54
N VAL A 152 -5.14 0.87 45.02
CA VAL A 152 -4.90 0.69 43.55
C VAL A 152 -6.22 0.57 42.77
N GLU A 153 -7.25 0.01 43.38
CA GLU A 153 -8.63 -0.04 42.86
C GLU A 153 -9.19 1.38 42.70
N ASP A 154 -8.91 2.24 43.69
CA ASP A 154 -9.21 3.67 43.63
C ASP A 154 -8.36 4.35 42.57
N VAL A 155 -7.12 3.91 42.28
CA VAL A 155 -6.32 4.48 41.17
C VAL A 155 -6.94 4.22 39.81
N LEU A 156 -7.56 3.08 39.53
CA LEU A 156 -8.24 2.85 38.24
C LEU A 156 -9.56 3.61 38.14
N TRP A 157 -10.34 3.65 39.22
CA TRP A 157 -11.55 4.47 39.28
C TRP A 157 -11.21 5.96 39.17
N GLN A 158 -10.21 6.41 39.91
CA GLN A 158 -9.67 7.77 39.90
C GLN A 158 -8.99 8.08 38.58
N PHE A 159 -8.36 7.12 37.90
CA PHE A 159 -7.81 7.28 36.56
C PHE A 159 -8.94 7.52 35.56
N ARG A 160 -9.98 6.68 35.55
CA ARG A 160 -11.17 6.86 34.71
C ARG A 160 -11.90 8.16 35.03
N GLU A 161 -11.97 8.54 36.30
CA GLU A 161 -12.58 9.78 36.74
C GLU A 161 -11.72 11.00 36.37
N LEU A 162 -10.39 10.92 36.51
CA LEU A 162 -9.46 11.97 36.07
C LEU A 162 -9.42 12.08 34.55
N GLU A 163 -9.54 10.97 33.82
CA GLU A 163 -9.72 10.94 32.36
C GLU A 163 -11.05 11.60 31.96
N ARG A 164 -12.16 11.22 32.60
CA ARG A 164 -13.48 11.84 32.43
C ARG A 164 -13.47 13.34 32.74
N LEU A 165 -12.70 13.76 33.74
CA LEU A 165 -12.53 15.15 34.15
C LEU A 165 -11.44 15.89 33.33
N GLY A 166 -10.80 15.26 32.35
CA GLY A 166 -9.77 15.87 31.49
C GLY A 166 -8.48 16.25 32.23
N ARG A 167 -8.18 15.59 33.35
CA ARG A 167 -7.01 15.84 34.22
C ARG A 167 -5.82 14.90 33.97
N MET A 168 -5.91 14.06 32.95
CA MET A 168 -4.83 13.17 32.53
C MET A 168 -3.91 13.85 31.51
N THR A 169 -2.62 13.54 31.58
CA THR A 169 -1.67 13.88 30.52
C THR A 169 -1.26 12.60 29.83
N TYR A 170 -1.55 12.51 28.53
CA TYR A 170 -1.15 11.40 27.69
C TYR A 170 0.13 11.77 26.96
N THR A 171 1.11 10.88 26.97
CA THR A 171 2.31 11.00 26.11
C THR A 171 2.25 9.92 25.05
N SER A 172 2.10 10.33 23.79
CA SER A 172 2.25 9.44 22.64
C SER A 172 3.71 9.04 22.50
N LEU A 173 3.99 7.74 22.36
CA LEU A 173 5.30 7.32 21.89
C LEU A 173 5.54 7.84 20.47
N PRO A 174 6.80 8.18 20.11
CA PRO A 174 7.12 8.57 18.75
C PRO A 174 6.72 7.44 17.78
N ALA A 175 6.03 7.80 16.69
CA ALA A 175 5.80 6.88 15.59
C ALA A 175 7.15 6.32 15.11
N PRO A 176 7.22 5.04 14.68
CA PRO A 176 8.44 4.51 14.08
C PRO A 176 8.86 5.45 12.93
N PRO A 177 10.16 5.76 12.80
CA PRO A 177 10.62 6.67 11.76
C PRO A 177 10.18 6.13 10.40
N VAL A 178 9.59 7.00 9.59
CA VAL A 178 9.33 6.69 8.18
C VAL A 178 10.67 6.32 7.58
N VAL A 179 10.81 5.07 7.15
CA VAL A 179 11.98 4.62 6.42
C VAL A 179 11.98 5.42 5.12
N ALA A 180 12.85 6.43 5.05
CA ALA A 180 13.22 7.13 3.83
C ALA A 180 13.79 6.14 2.78
N ASP A 181 14.22 6.62 1.63
CA ASP A 181 14.79 5.73 0.61
C ASP A 181 16.17 6.20 0.16
N ARG A 182 16.84 5.34 -0.59
CA ARG A 182 18.06 5.68 -1.34
C ARG A 182 17.75 6.87 -2.24
N ALA A 183 18.40 7.99 -1.98
CA ALA A 183 18.25 9.19 -2.80
C ALA A 183 18.86 8.95 -4.20
N VAL A 184 18.18 9.38 -5.27
CA VAL A 184 18.77 9.37 -6.61
C VAL A 184 19.39 10.74 -6.88
N THR A 185 20.71 10.76 -7.01
CA THR A 185 21.49 11.97 -7.29
C THR A 185 21.71 12.11 -8.78
N VAL A 186 21.45 13.30 -9.31
CA VAL A 186 21.70 13.67 -10.71
C VAL A 186 22.70 14.83 -10.74
N MET A 187 23.76 14.68 -11.52
CA MET A 187 24.78 15.70 -11.77
C MET A 187 24.96 15.92 -13.26
N VAL A 188 25.47 17.09 -13.66
CA VAL A 188 25.84 17.37 -15.06
C VAL A 188 27.26 17.89 -15.10
N ALA A 189 28.04 17.36 -16.05
CA ALA A 189 29.47 17.62 -16.21
C ALA A 189 29.83 17.80 -17.70
N LEU A 190 30.99 18.40 -17.96
CA LEU A 190 31.61 18.36 -19.30
C LEU A 190 32.16 16.94 -19.54
N PRO A 191 32.25 16.48 -20.81
CA PRO A 191 32.87 15.20 -21.12
C PRO A 191 34.28 15.10 -20.50
N GLY A 192 34.52 14.03 -19.73
CA GLY A 192 35.78 13.79 -19.02
C GLY A 192 36.01 14.60 -17.74
N ALA A 193 35.06 15.44 -17.31
CA ALA A 193 35.10 16.08 -15.99
C ALA A 193 34.55 15.13 -14.92
N THR A 194 35.20 15.06 -13.76
CA THR A 194 34.79 14.13 -12.70
C THR A 194 33.62 14.65 -11.88
N GLU A 195 33.47 15.98 -11.70
CA GLU A 195 32.35 16.56 -10.94
C GLU A 195 31.99 17.99 -11.40
N GLY A 196 30.69 18.19 -11.68
CA GLY A 196 29.96 19.47 -11.58
C GLY A 196 30.27 20.58 -12.58
N ILE A 197 29.21 21.17 -13.14
CA ILE A 197 29.25 22.52 -13.71
C ILE A 197 28.47 23.46 -12.79
N ALA A 198 29.15 24.44 -12.23
CA ALA A 198 28.49 25.57 -11.60
C ALA A 198 27.98 26.52 -12.69
N GLY A 199 26.68 26.48 -12.97
CA GLY A 199 26.00 27.46 -13.82
C GLY A 199 25.38 26.89 -15.09
N ALA A 200 24.98 27.80 -15.98
CA ALA A 200 24.22 27.45 -17.17
C ALA A 200 25.07 26.74 -18.23
N LEU A 201 24.45 25.74 -18.85
CA LEU A 201 25.01 25.00 -19.98
C LEU A 201 25.05 25.90 -21.22
N ARG A 202 26.11 25.76 -22.02
CA ARG A 202 26.23 26.46 -23.30
C ARG A 202 25.26 25.83 -24.30
N PRO A 203 24.54 26.64 -25.11
CA PRO A 203 23.72 26.10 -26.18
C PRO A 203 24.54 25.36 -27.24
N GLY A 204 24.04 24.23 -27.72
CA GLY A 204 24.69 23.41 -28.75
C GLY A 204 26.00 22.73 -28.34
N ALA A 205 26.28 22.61 -27.04
CA ALA A 205 27.47 21.97 -26.52
C ALA A 205 27.20 20.55 -26.02
N GLU A 206 28.26 19.75 -25.96
CA GLU A 206 28.23 18.37 -25.47
C GLU A 206 28.51 18.34 -23.96
N TYR A 207 27.71 17.54 -23.26
CA TYR A 207 27.76 17.34 -21.81
C TYR A 207 27.49 15.88 -21.50
N GLU A 208 27.80 15.49 -20.27
CA GLU A 208 27.40 14.21 -19.70
C GLU A 208 26.45 14.46 -18.53
N VAL A 209 25.33 13.73 -18.50
CA VAL A 209 24.43 13.67 -17.35
C VAL A 209 24.77 12.42 -16.56
N TRP A 210 25.13 12.59 -15.29
CA TRP A 210 25.53 11.53 -14.39
C TRP A 210 24.41 11.24 -13.41
N ALA A 211 24.07 9.97 -13.20
CA ALA A 211 23.07 9.54 -12.23
C ALA A 211 23.62 8.44 -11.30
N ARG A 212 23.16 8.43 -10.05
CA ARG A 212 23.54 7.44 -9.05
C ARG A 212 22.42 7.23 -8.03
N VAL A 213 22.26 5.99 -7.60
CA VAL A 213 21.42 5.64 -6.44
C VAL A 213 22.30 5.67 -5.18
N GLY A 214 21.99 6.59 -4.27
CA GLY A 214 22.75 6.84 -3.05
C GLY A 214 22.67 5.71 -2.03
N ALA A 215 23.47 5.83 -0.97
CA ALA A 215 23.46 4.89 0.14
C ALA A 215 22.19 5.07 0.98
N TYR A 216 21.81 4.02 1.71
CA TYR A 216 20.70 4.10 2.66
C TYR A 216 20.93 3.16 3.85
N PRO A 217 20.41 3.48 5.06
CA PRO A 217 20.68 2.68 6.26
C PRO A 217 20.17 1.24 6.17
N VAL A 218 19.14 1.00 5.36
CA VAL A 218 18.58 -0.34 5.15
C VAL A 218 19.37 -1.07 4.05
N VAL A 219 19.97 -2.18 4.46
CA VAL A 219 20.67 -3.13 3.58
C VAL A 219 19.64 -3.87 2.73
N LEU A 220 19.90 -3.99 1.43
CA LEU A 220 19.03 -4.77 0.54
C LEU A 220 19.27 -6.26 0.77
N PRO A 221 18.29 -7.13 0.50
CA PRO A 221 18.49 -8.58 0.64
C PRO A 221 19.57 -9.15 -0.28
N ALA A 222 19.85 -8.48 -1.40
CA ALA A 222 20.90 -8.82 -2.36
C ALA A 222 21.24 -7.60 -3.23
N ASP A 223 22.31 -7.72 -4.02
CA ASP A 223 22.61 -6.78 -5.10
C ASP A 223 21.48 -6.77 -6.13
N LEU A 224 21.17 -5.59 -6.68
CA LEU A 224 20.10 -5.42 -7.65
C LEU A 224 20.65 -4.92 -8.98
N GLU A 225 20.29 -5.60 -10.06
CA GLU A 225 20.51 -5.11 -11.41
C GLU A 225 19.44 -4.09 -11.78
N LEU A 226 19.86 -2.85 -11.98
CA LEU A 226 18.99 -1.73 -12.33
C LEU A 226 19.36 -1.20 -13.71
N ARG A 227 18.44 -0.42 -14.27
CA ARG A 227 18.65 0.28 -15.53
C ARG A 227 18.15 1.70 -15.44
N ALA A 228 19.04 2.66 -15.69
CA ALA A 228 18.68 4.06 -15.80
C ALA A 228 18.37 4.38 -17.27
N VAL A 229 17.27 5.08 -17.50
CA VAL A 229 16.85 5.56 -18.82
C VAL A 229 16.71 7.06 -18.73
N LEU A 230 17.54 7.80 -19.47
CA LEU A 230 17.45 9.24 -19.58
C LEU A 230 16.78 9.62 -20.91
N SER A 231 15.76 10.45 -20.83
CA SER A 231 15.11 11.00 -22.01
C SER A 231 14.95 12.50 -21.89
N MET A 232 15.66 13.22 -22.74
CA MET A 232 15.56 14.67 -22.85
C MET A 232 14.60 15.07 -23.97
N SER A 233 13.85 16.15 -23.78
CA SER A 233 12.89 16.65 -24.77
C SER A 233 13.55 16.84 -26.14
N GLY A 234 12.96 16.23 -27.17
CA GLY A 234 13.44 16.28 -28.56
C GLY A 234 14.61 15.33 -28.89
N ARG A 235 15.03 14.45 -27.98
CA ARG A 235 16.10 13.46 -28.21
C ARG A 235 15.58 12.02 -28.05
N PRO A 236 16.23 11.03 -28.69
CA PRO A 236 15.99 9.63 -28.37
C PRO A 236 16.43 9.35 -26.92
N GLY A 237 15.72 8.43 -26.25
CA GLY A 237 16.10 7.98 -24.92
C GLY A 237 17.40 7.18 -24.96
N GLN A 238 18.24 7.33 -23.94
CA GLN A 238 19.45 6.54 -23.71
C GLN A 238 19.25 5.66 -22.47
N SER A 239 19.90 4.50 -22.43
CA SER A 239 19.75 3.56 -21.32
C SER A 239 21.08 2.95 -20.91
N GLU A 240 21.35 2.92 -19.62
CA GLU A 240 22.54 2.33 -19.02
C GLU A 240 22.16 1.37 -17.89
N SER A 241 22.77 0.19 -17.86
CA SER A 241 22.54 -0.80 -16.79
C SER A 241 23.63 -0.72 -15.74
N PHE A 242 23.28 -0.91 -14.47
CA PHE A 242 24.21 -0.81 -13.35
C PHE A 242 23.77 -1.70 -12.19
N VAL A 243 24.69 -1.97 -11.28
CA VAL A 243 24.42 -2.74 -10.06
C VAL A 243 24.27 -1.79 -8.87
N LEU A 244 23.16 -1.93 -8.14
CA LEU A 244 22.98 -1.35 -6.81
C LEU A 244 23.39 -2.39 -5.77
N PRO A 245 24.55 -2.23 -5.12
CA PRO A 245 25.01 -3.20 -4.13
C PRO A 245 24.07 -3.24 -2.92
N ALA A 246 24.02 -4.40 -2.29
CA ALA A 246 23.20 -4.63 -1.09
C ALA A 246 23.51 -3.59 0.00
N GLU A 247 24.79 -3.32 0.18
CA GLU A 247 25.33 -2.30 1.06
C GLU A 247 25.89 -1.12 0.27
N GLY A 248 25.53 0.09 0.67
CA GLY A 248 26.08 1.31 0.12
C GLY A 248 25.45 1.77 -1.20
N PRO A 249 26.09 2.73 -1.87
CA PRO A 249 25.56 3.39 -3.07
C PRO A 249 25.94 2.65 -4.37
N SER A 250 25.20 2.87 -5.45
CA SER A 250 25.58 2.37 -6.79
C SER A 250 26.83 3.07 -7.34
N SER A 251 27.40 2.50 -8.41
CA SER A 251 28.28 3.25 -9.32
C SER A 251 27.51 4.38 -10.01
N TRP A 252 28.24 5.38 -10.49
CA TRP A 252 27.67 6.38 -11.39
C TRP A 252 27.43 5.78 -12.77
N VAL A 253 26.36 6.22 -13.42
CA VAL A 253 26.10 6.01 -14.85
C VAL A 253 26.06 7.37 -15.54
N SER A 254 26.61 7.46 -16.75
CA SER A 254 26.66 8.70 -17.54
C SER A 254 25.85 8.57 -18.84
N PHE A 255 25.34 9.69 -19.32
CA PHE A 255 24.59 9.79 -20.57
C PHE A 255 25.11 10.99 -21.37
N ASP A 256 25.48 10.77 -22.62
CA ASP A 256 25.97 11.83 -23.49
C ASP A 256 24.80 12.68 -23.98
N VAL A 257 24.84 13.99 -23.73
CA VAL A 257 23.76 14.90 -24.15
C VAL A 257 24.32 16.10 -24.89
N THR A 258 23.71 16.42 -26.03
CA THR A 258 23.97 17.67 -26.76
C THR A 258 22.83 18.64 -26.50
N THR A 259 23.13 19.77 -25.85
CA THR A 259 22.12 20.79 -25.51
C THR A 259 21.48 21.37 -26.77
N PRO A 260 20.22 21.85 -26.69
CA PRO A 260 19.62 22.64 -27.75
C PRO A 260 20.45 23.90 -28.04
N TYR A 261 20.39 24.39 -29.27
CA TYR A 261 21.01 25.68 -29.65
C TYR A 261 20.27 26.90 -29.08
N ALA A 262 19.02 26.72 -28.66
CA ALA A 262 18.24 27.77 -28.00
C ALA A 262 18.57 27.81 -26.50
N ALA A 263 18.72 29.02 -25.96
CA ALA A 263 18.87 29.25 -24.53
C ALA A 263 17.52 29.12 -23.81
N VAL A 264 17.12 27.87 -23.53
CA VAL A 264 15.86 27.55 -22.85
C VAL A 264 16.09 26.48 -21.77
N PRO A 265 15.29 26.46 -20.70
CA PRO A 265 15.28 25.32 -19.78
C PRO A 265 14.99 24.03 -20.55
N TRP A 266 15.91 23.08 -20.47
CA TRP A 266 15.81 21.82 -21.19
C TRP A 266 15.39 20.72 -20.23
N THR A 267 14.18 20.21 -20.42
CA THR A 267 13.56 19.24 -19.52
C THR A 267 13.65 17.82 -20.07
N GLY A 268 13.78 16.87 -19.17
CA GLY A 268 13.75 15.44 -19.44
C GLY A 268 13.31 14.64 -18.23
N GLU A 269 13.25 13.33 -18.41
CA GLU A 269 12.89 12.36 -17.36
C GLU A 269 14.02 11.33 -17.24
N LEU A 270 14.48 11.10 -16.01
CA LEU A 270 15.35 10.01 -15.62
C LEU A 270 14.49 8.95 -14.93
N VAL A 271 14.46 7.75 -15.52
CA VAL A 271 13.70 6.61 -15.00
C VAL A 271 14.65 5.49 -14.61
N VAL A 272 14.53 5.02 -13.38
CA VAL A 272 15.24 3.82 -12.92
C VAL A 272 14.28 2.63 -13.00
N TYR A 273 14.71 1.57 -13.65
CA TYR A 273 13.97 0.32 -13.84
C TYR A 273 14.62 -0.82 -13.06
N HIS A 274 13.78 -1.73 -12.55
CA HIS A 274 14.15 -3.09 -12.17
C HIS A 274 13.43 -4.06 -13.10
N GLY A 275 14.19 -4.77 -13.95
CA GLY A 275 13.60 -5.49 -15.08
C GLY A 275 12.86 -4.54 -16.03
N VAL A 276 11.54 -4.70 -16.18
CA VAL A 276 10.69 -3.76 -16.93
C VAL A 276 9.89 -2.83 -16.03
N VAL A 277 10.00 -2.92 -14.71
CA VAL A 277 9.21 -2.13 -13.77
C VAL A 277 9.90 -0.80 -13.50
N PRO A 278 9.28 0.37 -13.76
CA PRO A 278 9.82 1.65 -13.34
C PRO A 278 9.71 1.73 -11.82
N VAL A 279 10.81 2.00 -11.11
CA VAL A 279 10.85 2.04 -9.65
C VAL A 279 11.02 3.46 -9.11
N HIS A 280 11.65 4.34 -9.91
CA HIS A 280 11.86 5.75 -9.60
C HIS A 280 11.81 6.58 -10.87
N VAL A 281 11.13 7.72 -10.82
CA VAL A 281 11.03 8.67 -11.95
C VAL A 281 11.32 10.07 -11.44
N GLN A 282 12.27 10.74 -12.08
CA GLN A 282 12.73 12.07 -11.71
C GLN A 282 12.79 12.96 -12.94
N GLN A 283 12.12 14.11 -12.84
CA GLN A 283 12.23 15.14 -13.85
C GLN A 283 13.58 15.83 -13.67
N VAL A 284 14.32 15.95 -14.77
CA VAL A 284 15.61 16.63 -14.84
C VAL A 284 15.42 17.92 -15.65
N VAL A 285 15.80 19.05 -15.08
CA VAL A 285 15.73 20.37 -15.73
C VAL A 285 17.14 20.93 -15.82
N LEU A 286 17.65 21.07 -17.04
CA LEU A 286 18.99 21.57 -17.33
C LEU A 286 18.92 23.02 -17.83
N PRO A 287 19.64 23.97 -17.22
CA PRO A 287 19.62 25.37 -17.61
C PRO A 287 20.50 25.60 -18.84
N VAL A 288 19.91 25.76 -20.04
CA VAL A 288 20.69 26.13 -21.23
C VAL A 288 20.67 27.66 -21.35
N GLY A 289 21.84 28.30 -21.22
CA GLY A 289 22.03 29.75 -21.27
C GLY A 289 21.92 30.46 -19.92
N ALA A 290 20.88 30.21 -19.12
CA ALA A 290 20.73 30.79 -17.77
C ALA A 290 19.97 29.85 -16.82
N GLY A 291 20.21 30.01 -15.50
CA GLY A 291 19.54 29.27 -14.43
C GLY A 291 20.41 28.20 -13.77
N GLU A 292 19.80 27.40 -12.89
CA GLU A 292 20.43 26.32 -12.15
C GLU A 292 19.81 24.97 -12.52
N PRO A 293 20.62 23.88 -12.54
CA PRO A 293 20.09 22.53 -12.71
C PRO A 293 19.16 22.19 -11.56
N ARG A 294 18.01 21.61 -11.90
CA ARG A 294 17.03 21.14 -10.91
C ARG A 294 16.65 19.71 -11.23
N SER A 295 16.35 18.97 -10.18
CA SER A 295 15.75 17.66 -10.33
C SER A 295 14.60 17.52 -9.34
N LEU A 296 13.48 16.97 -9.82
CA LEU A 296 12.24 16.88 -9.06
C LEU A 296 11.74 15.43 -9.14
N PRO A 297 11.60 14.71 -8.01
CA PRO A 297 10.99 13.39 -8.04
C PRO A 297 9.53 13.54 -8.51
N ARG A 298 9.16 12.78 -9.54
CA ARG A 298 7.81 12.81 -10.13
C ARG A 298 6.95 11.69 -9.60
N TRP A 299 7.55 10.51 -9.50
CA TRP A 299 6.83 9.30 -9.14
C TRP A 299 7.79 8.26 -8.58
N LYS A 300 7.27 7.45 -7.66
CA LYS A 300 8.06 6.44 -6.95
C LYS A 300 7.19 5.25 -6.59
N LEU A 301 7.57 4.07 -7.09
CA LEU A 301 6.80 2.84 -6.91
C LEU A 301 7.13 2.10 -5.61
N SER A 302 8.34 2.29 -5.12
CA SER A 302 8.85 1.53 -3.99
C SER A 302 9.03 2.45 -2.79
N ARG A 303 8.72 1.95 -1.59
CA ARG A 303 9.17 2.62 -0.37
C ARG A 303 10.67 2.45 -0.23
N THR A 304 11.13 1.23 -0.49
CA THR A 304 12.52 0.84 -0.55
C THR A 304 12.76 -0.05 -1.77
N PHE A 305 13.97 -0.04 -2.31
CA PHE A 305 14.40 -1.00 -3.34
C PHE A 305 14.38 -2.47 -2.86
N ALA A 306 14.07 -2.77 -1.60
CA ALA A 306 13.87 -4.14 -1.13
C ALA A 306 12.45 -4.67 -1.43
N ASP A 307 11.48 -3.79 -1.66
CA ASP A 307 10.06 -4.14 -1.86
C ASP A 307 9.68 -4.27 -3.34
N LEU A 308 10.68 -4.55 -4.19
CA LEU A 308 10.47 -4.55 -5.64
C LEU A 308 9.50 -5.68 -6.05
N PRO A 309 8.56 -5.38 -6.96
CA PRO A 309 7.53 -6.34 -7.33
C PRO A 309 8.08 -7.52 -8.11
N ALA A 310 7.26 -8.57 -8.19
CA ALA A 310 7.50 -9.70 -9.07
C ALA A 310 7.60 -9.24 -10.55
N ALA A 311 8.19 -10.10 -11.38
CA ALA A 311 8.39 -9.81 -12.80
C ALA A 311 7.09 -9.40 -13.51
N ARG A 312 7.18 -8.34 -14.31
CA ARG A 312 6.15 -7.90 -15.26
C ARG A 312 6.62 -8.19 -16.68
N ALA A 313 5.69 -8.42 -17.60
CA ALA A 313 6.03 -8.63 -19.00
C ALA A 313 6.26 -7.29 -19.72
N VAL A 314 5.44 -6.30 -19.39
CA VAL A 314 5.45 -4.95 -19.97
C VAL A 314 5.17 -3.93 -18.87
N SER A 315 5.82 -2.77 -18.98
CA SER A 315 5.35 -1.56 -18.29
C SER A 315 5.09 -0.43 -19.28
N VAL A 316 4.15 0.42 -18.92
CA VAL A 316 3.90 1.70 -19.56
C VAL A 316 4.00 2.76 -18.48
N LEU A 317 4.93 3.69 -18.62
CA LEU A 317 5.05 4.88 -17.79
C LEU A 317 4.45 6.07 -18.54
N ASP A 318 3.22 6.45 -18.16
CA ASP A 318 2.51 7.60 -18.68
C ASP A 318 3.01 8.90 -18.04
N LEU A 319 3.51 9.79 -18.91
CA LEU A 319 4.12 11.07 -18.59
C LEU A 319 3.33 12.24 -19.18
N GLY A 320 2.03 12.04 -19.44
CA GLY A 320 1.12 13.04 -19.98
C GLY A 320 0.76 12.79 -21.44
N ASP A 321 1.37 13.51 -22.37
CA ASP A 321 1.11 13.36 -23.81
C ASP A 321 1.86 12.18 -24.44
N ARG A 322 2.82 11.62 -23.69
CA ARG A 322 3.69 10.51 -24.12
C ARG A 322 3.85 9.49 -23.00
N ALA A 323 4.20 8.27 -23.39
CA ALA A 323 4.58 7.23 -22.47
C ALA A 323 5.91 6.59 -22.86
N LEU A 324 6.65 6.17 -21.83
CA LEU A 324 7.82 5.31 -21.96
C LEU A 324 7.36 3.86 -21.73
N VAL A 325 7.50 3.02 -22.75
CA VAL A 325 7.09 1.62 -22.75
C VAL A 325 8.33 0.76 -22.57
N ALA A 326 8.33 -0.17 -21.61
CA ALA A 326 9.39 -1.15 -21.44
C ALA A 326 8.85 -2.56 -21.65
N ALA A 327 9.40 -3.29 -22.63
CA ALA A 327 9.01 -4.65 -22.96
C ALA A 327 10.23 -5.46 -23.38
N GLY A 328 10.41 -6.68 -22.83
CA GLY A 328 11.53 -7.55 -23.20
C GLY A 328 12.92 -6.93 -23.01
N GLY A 329 13.06 -6.01 -22.05
CA GLY A 329 14.32 -5.28 -21.84
C GLY A 329 14.62 -4.23 -22.91
N VAL A 330 13.66 -3.81 -23.71
CA VAL A 330 13.79 -2.67 -24.63
C VAL A 330 12.83 -1.58 -24.18
N THR A 331 13.27 -0.33 -24.23
CA THR A 331 12.44 0.84 -23.95
C THR A 331 12.14 1.63 -25.22
N SER A 332 10.89 2.03 -25.41
CA SER A 332 10.47 2.85 -26.55
C SER A 332 9.49 3.94 -26.12
N TRP A 333 9.50 5.04 -26.86
CA TRP A 333 8.55 6.12 -26.63
C TRP A 333 7.32 5.97 -27.49
N THR A 334 6.17 6.32 -26.92
CA THR A 334 4.92 6.46 -27.66
C THR A 334 4.18 7.73 -27.31
N SER A 335 3.31 8.17 -28.23
CA SER A 335 2.36 9.24 -27.99
C SER A 335 1.07 8.65 -27.42
N LEU A 336 0.60 9.22 -26.32
CA LEU A 336 -0.72 8.91 -25.76
C LEU A 336 -1.83 9.76 -26.39
N ALA A 337 -1.48 10.68 -27.30
CA ALA A 337 -2.45 11.47 -28.02
C ALA A 337 -3.40 10.57 -28.81
N GLY A 338 -4.69 10.85 -28.72
CA GLY A 338 -5.71 10.15 -29.48
C GLY A 338 -7.10 10.27 -28.85
N PRO A 339 -8.14 9.84 -29.57
CA PRO A 339 -9.47 9.80 -29.02
C PRO A 339 -9.52 8.81 -27.84
N ALA A 340 -10.27 9.19 -26.80
CA ALA A 340 -10.60 8.30 -25.71
C ALA A 340 -11.45 7.13 -26.25
N LEU A 341 -11.22 5.92 -25.71
CA LEU A 341 -11.92 4.72 -26.18
C LEU A 341 -13.34 4.66 -25.62
N SER A 342 -14.37 4.66 -26.46
CA SER A 342 -15.75 4.63 -25.99
C SER A 342 -16.21 3.20 -25.74
N LEU A 343 -16.94 2.99 -24.65
CA LEU A 343 -17.66 1.74 -24.40
C LEU A 343 -18.98 1.71 -25.19
N PRO A 344 -19.49 0.51 -25.54
CA PRO A 344 -20.79 0.39 -26.18
C PRO A 344 -21.93 0.81 -25.23
N SER A 345 -23.11 1.06 -25.80
CA SER A 345 -24.32 1.35 -25.03
C SER A 345 -24.67 0.19 -24.09
N SER A 346 -25.07 0.51 -22.85
CA SER A 346 -25.59 -0.46 -21.87
C SER A 346 -27.06 -0.84 -22.10
N SER A 347 -27.61 -0.59 -23.29
CA SER A 347 -28.99 -0.95 -23.65
C SER A 347 -29.14 -2.43 -24.00
N GLY A 348 -30.35 -2.97 -23.83
CA GLY A 348 -30.69 -4.34 -24.24
C GLY A 348 -30.16 -5.43 -23.32
N LEU A 349 -29.90 -5.09 -22.06
CA LEU A 349 -29.46 -6.04 -21.04
C LEU A 349 -30.67 -6.84 -20.51
N ASP A 350 -30.48 -8.14 -20.32
CA ASP A 350 -31.43 -8.98 -19.60
C ASP A 350 -31.34 -8.75 -18.06
N PRO A 351 -32.22 -9.38 -17.24
CA PRO A 351 -32.17 -9.25 -15.79
C PRO A 351 -30.86 -9.73 -15.12
N TRP A 352 -30.01 -10.44 -15.85
CA TRP A 352 -28.71 -10.94 -15.41
C TRP A 352 -27.54 -10.13 -16.00
N TYR A 353 -27.84 -8.95 -16.56
CA TYR A 353 -26.91 -8.05 -17.21
C TYR A 353 -26.25 -8.62 -18.46
N GLY A 354 -26.84 -9.65 -19.08
CA GLY A 354 -26.36 -10.25 -20.31
C GLY A 354 -26.94 -9.61 -21.56
N LYS A 355 -26.28 -9.83 -22.70
CA LYS A 355 -26.81 -9.53 -24.04
C LYS A 355 -26.94 -10.82 -24.83
N ASP A 356 -27.84 -10.82 -25.81
CA ASP A 356 -27.90 -11.93 -26.76
C ASP A 356 -26.60 -12.07 -27.56
N PHE A 357 -26.37 -13.26 -28.12
CA PHE A 357 -25.11 -13.58 -28.79
C PHE A 357 -24.78 -12.61 -29.96
N PRO A 358 -25.73 -12.21 -30.83
CA PRO A 358 -25.48 -11.19 -31.85
C PRO A 358 -25.06 -9.82 -31.31
N ALA A 359 -25.76 -9.28 -30.30
CA ALA A 359 -25.44 -7.98 -29.71
C ALA A 359 -24.09 -8.02 -28.98
N TYR A 360 -23.80 -9.11 -28.28
CA TYR A 360 -22.49 -9.35 -27.67
C TYR A 360 -21.36 -9.34 -28.72
N CYS A 361 -21.52 -10.06 -29.84
CA CYS A 361 -20.50 -10.08 -30.91
C CYS A 361 -20.30 -8.69 -31.52
N ALA A 362 -21.37 -7.92 -31.70
CA ALA A 362 -21.29 -6.55 -32.21
C ALA A 362 -20.52 -5.63 -31.25
N ASP A 363 -20.80 -5.69 -29.95
CA ASP A 363 -20.07 -4.96 -28.92
C ASP A 363 -18.60 -5.34 -28.87
N LEU A 364 -18.29 -6.64 -28.92
CA LEU A 364 -16.93 -7.15 -28.89
C LEU A 364 -16.14 -6.69 -30.13
N ALA A 365 -16.74 -6.72 -31.33
CA ALA A 365 -16.13 -6.22 -32.56
C ALA A 365 -15.92 -4.70 -32.52
N PHE A 366 -16.89 -3.95 -31.98
CA PHE A 366 -16.79 -2.51 -31.79
C PHE A 366 -15.61 -2.14 -30.89
N LEU A 367 -15.43 -2.86 -29.79
CA LEU A 367 -14.31 -2.67 -28.87
C LEU A 367 -12.98 -3.11 -29.49
N ALA A 368 -12.94 -4.24 -30.18
CA ALA A 368 -11.71 -4.75 -30.79
C ALA A 368 -11.17 -3.78 -31.84
N ARG A 369 -12.04 -3.17 -32.64
CA ARG A 369 -11.65 -2.13 -33.61
C ARG A 369 -11.03 -0.91 -32.95
N GLN A 370 -11.67 -0.37 -31.91
CA GLN A 370 -11.13 0.79 -31.21
C GLN A 370 -9.83 0.45 -30.48
N GLY A 371 -9.78 -0.70 -29.81
CA GLY A 371 -8.62 -1.20 -29.11
C GLY A 371 -7.43 -1.47 -30.04
N ALA A 372 -7.66 -2.01 -31.23
CA ALA A 372 -6.63 -2.31 -32.23
C ALA A 372 -6.07 -1.02 -32.83
N ALA A 373 -6.94 -0.06 -33.13
CA ALA A 373 -6.52 1.27 -33.57
C ALA A 373 -5.71 2.00 -32.49
N ALA A 374 -6.08 1.85 -31.22
CA ALA A 374 -5.30 2.36 -30.09
C ALA A 374 -3.95 1.66 -29.97
N TYR A 375 -3.91 0.33 -30.03
CA TYR A 375 -2.67 -0.44 -29.97
C TYR A 375 -1.70 -0.05 -31.11
N ALA A 376 -2.20 0.01 -32.35
CA ALA A 376 -1.38 0.38 -33.51
C ALA A 376 -0.80 1.79 -33.37
N ARG A 377 -1.57 2.75 -32.85
CA ARG A 377 -1.11 4.10 -32.56
C ARG A 377 -0.09 4.14 -31.43
N LEU A 378 -0.34 3.39 -30.35
CA LEU A 378 0.47 3.39 -29.14
C LEU A 378 1.77 2.61 -29.30
N PHE A 379 1.88 1.61 -30.15
CA PHE A 379 3.08 0.78 -30.18
C PHE A 379 3.72 0.69 -31.55
N GLY A 380 2.94 0.86 -32.63
CA GLY A 380 3.40 0.77 -34.03
C GLY A 380 4.00 -0.57 -34.45
N GLN A 381 4.35 -1.43 -33.49
CA GLN A 381 5.07 -2.69 -33.63
C GLN A 381 4.50 -3.73 -32.63
N PRO A 382 4.62 -5.04 -32.92
CA PRO A 382 4.05 -6.09 -32.09
C PRO A 382 4.82 -6.39 -30.79
N GLY A 383 5.96 -5.72 -30.54
CA GLY A 383 6.86 -6.02 -29.43
C GLY A 383 6.19 -6.20 -28.06
N PRO A 384 5.39 -5.24 -27.56
CA PRO A 384 4.68 -5.39 -26.29
C PRO A 384 3.70 -6.57 -26.27
N ALA A 385 2.90 -6.76 -27.34
CA ALA A 385 1.99 -7.88 -27.45
C ALA A 385 2.73 -9.23 -27.41
N ASP A 386 3.82 -9.35 -28.16
CA ASP A 386 4.65 -10.56 -28.19
C ASP A 386 5.24 -10.86 -26.81
N ALA A 387 5.73 -9.83 -26.10
CA ALA A 387 6.27 -9.97 -24.74
C ALA A 387 5.19 -10.47 -23.74
N VAL A 388 4.00 -9.88 -23.77
CA VAL A 388 2.85 -10.29 -22.93
C VAL A 388 2.48 -11.75 -23.22
N ARG A 389 2.30 -12.10 -24.50
CA ARG A 389 1.90 -13.45 -24.91
C ARG A 389 2.95 -14.49 -24.61
N GLN A 390 4.22 -14.16 -24.84
CA GLN A 390 5.33 -15.06 -24.54
C GLN A 390 5.45 -15.30 -23.04
N ALA A 391 5.33 -14.26 -22.21
CA ALA A 391 5.33 -14.40 -20.76
C ALA A 391 4.18 -15.30 -20.29
N ALA A 392 2.98 -15.13 -20.84
CA ALA A 392 1.83 -15.96 -20.49
C ALA A 392 2.00 -17.43 -20.89
N ARG A 393 2.61 -17.70 -22.04
CA ARG A 393 2.91 -19.07 -22.51
C ARG A 393 3.98 -19.75 -21.67
N VAL A 394 5.07 -19.05 -21.36
CA VAL A 394 6.21 -19.60 -20.61
C VAL A 394 5.83 -19.91 -19.17
N THR A 395 5.06 -19.03 -18.52
CA THR A 395 4.71 -19.19 -17.11
C THR A 395 3.44 -20.00 -16.87
N GLY A 396 2.61 -20.19 -17.90
CA GLY A 396 1.27 -20.76 -17.77
C GLY A 396 0.30 -19.88 -16.95
N ARG A 397 0.66 -18.63 -16.66
CA ARG A 397 -0.12 -17.67 -15.88
C ARG A 397 -0.37 -16.40 -16.69
N PRO A 398 -1.49 -15.69 -16.49
CA PRO A 398 -1.71 -14.41 -17.14
C PRO A 398 -0.52 -13.47 -16.89
N ALA A 399 -0.04 -12.80 -17.93
CA ALA A 399 1.08 -11.89 -17.80
C ALA A 399 0.68 -10.62 -17.03
N GLY A 400 1.59 -10.11 -16.19
CA GLY A 400 1.41 -8.83 -15.52
C GLY A 400 1.79 -7.67 -16.45
N VAL A 401 0.90 -6.68 -16.59
CA VAL A 401 1.16 -5.43 -17.30
C VAL A 401 0.96 -4.27 -16.33
N MET A 402 2.01 -3.48 -16.14
CA MET A 402 1.99 -2.32 -15.25
C MET A 402 1.78 -1.04 -16.06
N VAL A 403 0.85 -0.21 -15.61
CA VAL A 403 0.60 1.13 -16.17
C VAL A 403 0.85 2.14 -15.07
N ALA A 404 2.10 2.56 -14.92
CA ALA A 404 2.45 3.64 -14.00
C ALA A 404 2.05 4.97 -14.63
N SER A 405 1.26 5.79 -13.94
CA SER A 405 0.94 7.12 -14.46
C SER A 405 1.10 8.22 -13.41
N ALA A 406 1.69 9.33 -13.85
CA ALA A 406 1.73 10.56 -13.08
C ALA A 406 0.42 11.37 -13.20
N ALA A 407 -0.51 11.02 -14.10
CA ALA A 407 -1.76 11.72 -14.31
C ALA A 407 -2.89 10.78 -14.77
N SER A 408 -4.15 11.19 -14.63
CA SER A 408 -5.25 10.40 -15.20
C SER A 408 -5.23 10.54 -16.73
N GLY A 409 -4.68 9.54 -17.41
CA GLY A 409 -4.56 9.50 -18.87
C GLY A 409 -5.88 9.11 -19.57
N PRO A 410 -6.03 9.42 -20.87
CA PRO A 410 -7.25 9.12 -21.63
C PRO A 410 -7.35 7.65 -22.09
N VAL A 411 -6.29 6.87 -21.93
CA VAL A 411 -6.20 5.50 -22.44
C VAL A 411 -6.83 4.52 -21.46
N ARG A 412 -7.88 3.83 -21.91
CA ARG A 412 -8.53 2.74 -21.18
C ARG A 412 -7.78 1.44 -21.45
N TRP A 413 -6.77 1.19 -20.63
CA TRP A 413 -5.84 0.06 -20.78
C TRP A 413 -6.50 -1.32 -20.86
N PRO A 414 -7.61 -1.63 -20.15
CA PRO A 414 -8.31 -2.90 -20.31
C PRO A 414 -8.83 -3.15 -21.74
N MET A 415 -9.13 -2.08 -22.49
CA MET A 415 -9.71 -2.13 -23.83
C MET A 415 -8.65 -2.21 -24.96
N ILE A 416 -7.36 -2.14 -24.63
CA ILE A 416 -6.30 -2.30 -25.64
C ILE A 416 -6.41 -3.68 -26.26
N TYR A 417 -6.54 -3.73 -27.59
CA TYR A 417 -6.70 -4.96 -28.35
C TYR A 417 -5.45 -5.19 -29.21
N ASP A 418 -4.71 -6.25 -28.92
CA ASP A 418 -3.36 -6.47 -29.45
C ASP A 418 -3.28 -7.48 -30.62
N LEU A 419 -4.44 -7.97 -31.10
CA LEU A 419 -4.53 -8.78 -32.31
C LEU A 419 -4.81 -7.91 -33.53
N PRO A 420 -4.36 -8.32 -34.73
CA PRO A 420 -4.79 -7.69 -35.98
C PRO A 420 -6.31 -7.68 -36.10
N PHE A 421 -6.90 -6.49 -36.24
CA PHE A 421 -8.33 -6.33 -36.47
C PHE A 421 -8.58 -5.13 -37.38
N ALA A 422 -9.37 -5.36 -38.42
CA ALA A 422 -9.71 -4.36 -39.43
C ALA A 422 -11.22 -4.32 -39.67
N ASP A 423 -11.70 -3.22 -40.24
CA ASP A 423 -13.08 -3.14 -40.71
C ASP A 423 -13.36 -4.19 -41.80
N GLY A 424 -14.55 -4.77 -41.76
CA GLY A 424 -15.01 -5.78 -42.72
C GLY A 424 -15.41 -7.11 -42.07
N PRO A 425 -15.62 -8.16 -42.89
CA PRO A 425 -15.93 -9.50 -42.39
C PRO A 425 -14.82 -10.00 -41.47
N HIS A 426 -15.21 -10.55 -40.32
CA HIS A 426 -14.31 -11.18 -39.37
C HIS A 426 -14.84 -12.58 -39.03
N ARG A 427 -13.93 -13.46 -38.64
CA ARG A 427 -14.28 -14.76 -38.06
C ARG A 427 -14.24 -14.67 -36.54
N LEU A 428 -15.17 -15.35 -35.87
CA LEU A 428 -15.12 -15.49 -34.42
C LEU A 428 -14.06 -16.55 -34.07
N CYS A 429 -13.20 -16.23 -33.11
CA CYS A 429 -12.31 -17.23 -32.53
C CYS A 429 -13.15 -18.31 -31.81
N PRO A 430 -12.82 -19.61 -31.90
CA PRO A 430 -13.51 -20.66 -31.14
C PRO A 430 -13.61 -20.37 -29.63
N SER A 431 -12.68 -19.61 -29.06
CA SER A 431 -12.72 -19.17 -27.66
C SER A 431 -13.95 -18.30 -27.33
N VAL A 432 -14.54 -17.62 -28.31
CA VAL A 432 -15.81 -16.88 -28.15
C VAL A 432 -16.94 -17.85 -27.81
N GLY A 433 -17.02 -18.99 -28.50
CA GLY A 433 -18.02 -20.01 -28.23
C GLY A 433 -17.74 -20.81 -26.94
N GLN A 434 -16.50 -20.83 -26.46
CA GLN A 434 -16.13 -21.56 -25.25
C GLN A 434 -16.34 -20.71 -23.98
N PHE A 435 -15.90 -19.45 -24.00
CA PHE A 435 -15.84 -18.56 -22.83
C PHE A 435 -16.80 -17.37 -22.90
N GLY A 436 -17.51 -17.19 -24.02
CA GLY A 436 -18.55 -16.18 -24.19
C GLY A 436 -19.93 -16.68 -23.76
N PRO A 437 -21.01 -15.95 -24.11
CA PRO A 437 -22.37 -16.32 -23.77
C PRO A 437 -22.74 -17.70 -24.33
N PHE A 438 -23.36 -18.52 -23.49
CA PHE A 438 -23.76 -19.91 -23.78
C PHE A 438 -22.58 -20.89 -23.98
N GLY A 439 -21.35 -20.48 -23.68
CA GLY A 439 -20.20 -21.36 -23.73
C GLY A 439 -20.20 -22.41 -22.62
N ALA A 440 -19.39 -23.46 -22.81
CA ALA A 440 -19.23 -24.52 -21.81
C ALA A 440 -18.61 -24.02 -20.49
N GLY A 441 -17.99 -22.83 -20.50
CA GLY A 441 -17.31 -22.25 -19.35
C GLY A 441 -16.00 -22.97 -19.04
N GLY A 442 -15.62 -22.93 -17.76
CA GLY A 442 -14.41 -23.56 -17.23
C GLY A 442 -13.35 -22.55 -16.78
N GLU A 443 -12.20 -23.07 -16.35
CA GLU A 443 -11.06 -22.24 -15.99
C GLU A 443 -10.54 -21.51 -17.23
N VAL A 444 -10.42 -20.20 -17.13
CA VAL A 444 -9.92 -19.37 -18.23
C VAL A 444 -8.39 -19.47 -18.29
N PRO A 445 -7.82 -20.00 -19.38
CA PRO A 445 -6.37 -20.15 -19.49
C PRO A 445 -5.65 -18.79 -19.54
N ALA A 446 -4.34 -18.80 -19.28
CA ALA A 446 -3.49 -17.62 -19.35
C ALA A 446 -3.37 -17.00 -20.75
N HIS A 447 -3.62 -17.79 -21.79
CA HIS A 447 -3.57 -17.38 -23.19
C HIS A 447 -4.64 -18.13 -23.99
N CYS A 448 -5.00 -17.60 -25.16
CA CYS A 448 -5.99 -18.25 -26.01
C CYS A 448 -5.50 -19.67 -26.42
N PRO A 449 -6.33 -20.72 -26.24
CA PRO A 449 -5.96 -22.08 -26.63
C PRO A 449 -5.95 -22.28 -28.15
N VAL A 450 -6.50 -21.33 -28.93
CA VAL A 450 -6.54 -21.39 -30.39
C VAL A 450 -5.21 -20.89 -30.95
N PRO A 451 -4.45 -21.69 -31.73
CA PRO A 451 -3.11 -21.29 -32.17
C PRO A 451 -3.14 -20.23 -33.27
N ASP A 452 -4.15 -20.26 -34.13
CA ASP A 452 -4.22 -19.41 -35.32
C ASP A 452 -5.14 -18.19 -35.11
N HIS A 453 -4.51 -17.02 -35.06
CA HIS A 453 -5.16 -15.72 -35.11
C HIS A 453 -4.74 -14.94 -36.36
N SER A 454 -4.31 -15.63 -37.42
CA SER A 454 -4.04 -14.99 -38.71
C SER A 454 -5.34 -14.49 -39.35
N GLY A 455 -5.26 -13.33 -39.99
CA GLY A 455 -6.39 -12.63 -40.60
C GLY A 455 -7.24 -11.82 -39.61
N ASN A 456 -8.46 -11.49 -40.01
CA ASN A 456 -9.39 -10.68 -39.23
C ASN A 456 -10.19 -11.56 -38.25
N VAL A 457 -9.59 -11.86 -37.08
CA VAL A 457 -10.18 -12.75 -36.06
C VAL A 457 -10.59 -11.95 -34.84
N LEU A 458 -11.85 -12.08 -34.45
CA LEU A 458 -12.34 -11.53 -33.19
C LEU A 458 -12.12 -12.53 -32.07
N CYS A 459 -11.24 -12.20 -31.13
CA CYS A 459 -10.88 -13.07 -30.01
C CYS A 459 -10.85 -12.29 -28.69
N PRO A 460 -11.56 -12.72 -27.64
CA PRO A 460 -11.54 -12.02 -26.36
C PRO A 460 -10.15 -11.91 -25.72
N PHE A 461 -9.26 -12.87 -25.98
CA PHE A 461 -7.87 -12.84 -25.52
C PHE A 461 -7.01 -11.76 -26.22
N GLY A 462 -7.53 -11.05 -27.22
CA GLY A 462 -6.88 -9.86 -27.76
C GLY A 462 -6.93 -8.67 -26.81
N PHE A 463 -7.91 -8.62 -25.90
CA PHE A 463 -8.02 -7.53 -24.93
C PHE A 463 -7.08 -7.72 -23.76
N TRP A 464 -6.24 -6.72 -23.48
CA TRP A 464 -5.33 -6.72 -22.33
C TRP A 464 -6.06 -6.91 -21.00
N GLY A 465 -7.27 -6.36 -20.86
CA GLY A 465 -8.09 -6.52 -19.65
C GLY A 465 -8.56 -7.95 -19.39
N LEU A 466 -8.54 -8.82 -20.40
CA LEU A 466 -8.94 -10.23 -20.32
C LEU A 466 -7.74 -11.18 -20.35
N SER A 467 -6.75 -10.93 -21.19
CA SER A 467 -5.58 -11.81 -21.37
C SER A 467 -4.49 -11.59 -20.32
N SER A 468 -4.49 -10.45 -19.64
CA SER A 468 -3.43 -10.03 -18.73
C SER A 468 -3.98 -9.59 -17.38
N VAL A 469 -3.11 -9.54 -16.39
CA VAL A 469 -3.39 -8.90 -15.10
C VAL A 469 -2.86 -7.47 -15.16
N LEU A 470 -3.77 -6.51 -15.13
CA LEU A 470 -3.46 -5.08 -15.22
C LEU A 470 -3.36 -4.43 -13.84
N GLU A 471 -2.37 -3.59 -13.65
CA GLU A 471 -2.22 -2.75 -12.46
C GLU A 471 -1.83 -1.32 -12.83
N HIS A 472 -2.37 -0.35 -12.08
CA HIS A 472 -2.11 1.08 -12.29
C HIS A 472 -1.59 1.71 -10.99
N PRO A 473 -0.31 1.50 -10.63
CA PRO A 473 0.22 2.01 -9.37
C PRO A 473 0.26 3.54 -9.35
N VAL A 474 -0.42 4.11 -8.34
CA VAL A 474 -0.47 5.56 -8.09
C VAL A 474 0.47 5.97 -6.95
N GLY A 475 0.96 4.99 -6.19
CA GLY A 475 1.92 5.18 -5.10
C GLY A 475 2.67 3.87 -4.82
N PRO A 476 3.24 3.71 -3.61
CA PRO A 476 3.99 2.51 -3.28
C PRO A 476 3.17 1.24 -3.42
N LEU A 477 3.76 0.18 -3.99
CA LEU A 477 3.07 -1.10 -4.11
C LEU A 477 2.81 -1.72 -2.74
N VAL A 478 1.55 -2.01 -2.47
CA VAL A 478 1.11 -2.76 -1.30
C VAL A 478 0.76 -4.17 -1.76
N GLN A 479 1.49 -5.17 -1.27
CA GLN A 479 1.21 -6.57 -1.61
C GLN A 479 0.14 -7.20 -0.72
N ARG A 480 -0.03 -6.69 0.51
CA ARG A 480 -1.03 -7.18 1.46
C ARG A 480 -1.59 -6.04 2.30
N ILE A 481 -2.90 -6.09 2.56
CA ILE A 481 -3.60 -5.11 3.41
C ILE A 481 -3.21 -5.28 4.88
N LEU A 482 -3.15 -6.53 5.35
CA LEU A 482 -2.63 -6.90 6.67
C LEU A 482 -1.65 -8.08 6.58
N PRO A 483 -0.61 -8.09 7.42
CA PRO A 483 0.29 -9.24 7.56
C PRO A 483 -0.23 -10.33 8.50
N ARG A 484 -1.31 -10.10 9.26
CA ARG A 484 -1.84 -11.05 10.26
C ARG A 484 -3.22 -11.60 9.85
N PRO A 485 -3.54 -12.86 10.20
CA PRO A 485 -4.82 -13.48 9.85
C PRO A 485 -5.94 -12.85 10.70
N TRP A 486 -6.68 -11.93 10.10
CA TRP A 486 -7.91 -11.34 10.64
C TRP A 486 -9.10 -11.77 9.78
N PRO A 487 -10.33 -11.74 10.32
CA PRO A 487 -11.52 -11.83 9.48
C PRO A 487 -11.47 -10.74 8.40
N PHE A 488 -12.06 -11.06 7.25
CA PHE A 488 -12.11 -10.15 6.11
C PHE A 488 -13.18 -9.14 6.46
N GLU A 489 -12.87 -7.87 6.40
CA GLU A 489 -13.80 -6.82 6.84
C GLU A 489 -14.09 -5.85 5.71
N VAL A 490 -15.37 -5.64 5.42
CA VAL A 490 -15.88 -4.71 4.42
C VAL A 490 -16.71 -3.65 5.12
N ALA A 491 -16.26 -2.39 4.99
CA ALA A 491 -17.04 -1.23 5.39
C ALA A 491 -17.70 -0.62 4.15
N MET A 492 -19.02 -0.74 4.06
CA MET A 492 -19.83 -0.23 2.96
C MET A 492 -20.43 1.13 3.31
N ALA A 493 -20.04 2.16 2.57
CA ALA A 493 -20.62 3.49 2.64
C ALA A 493 -21.57 3.70 1.46
N VAL A 494 -22.80 4.13 1.76
CA VAL A 494 -23.86 4.30 0.78
C VAL A 494 -24.31 5.76 0.71
N ASP A 495 -24.35 6.32 -0.49
CA ASP A 495 -24.98 7.61 -0.74
C ASP A 495 -26.52 7.50 -0.60
N PRO A 496 -27.16 8.31 0.26
CA PRO A 496 -28.63 8.37 0.38
C PRO A 496 -29.38 8.65 -0.92
N GLY A 497 -28.71 9.23 -1.93
CA GLY A 497 -29.27 9.53 -3.24
C GLY A 497 -29.34 8.34 -4.22
N MET A 498 -28.78 7.18 -3.85
CA MET A 498 -28.85 5.96 -4.66
C MET A 498 -30.26 5.34 -4.68
N ASP A 499 -30.61 4.60 -5.73
CA ASP A 499 -31.89 3.88 -5.75
C ASP A 499 -31.92 2.87 -4.61
N ARG A 500 -32.85 3.06 -3.68
CA ARG A 500 -32.94 2.27 -2.45
C ARG A 500 -33.21 0.80 -2.73
N SER A 501 -34.07 0.48 -3.69
CA SER A 501 -34.45 -0.90 -4.00
C SER A 501 -33.28 -1.69 -4.60
N LEU A 502 -32.50 -1.03 -5.46
CA LEU A 502 -31.29 -1.61 -6.05
C LEU A 502 -30.17 -1.74 -5.02
N THR A 503 -30.04 -0.78 -4.11
CA THR A 503 -29.09 -0.85 -2.99
C THR A 503 -29.45 -2.00 -2.03
N GLU A 504 -30.70 -2.13 -1.62
CA GLU A 504 -31.14 -3.23 -0.74
C GLU A 504 -30.90 -4.61 -1.37
N ARG A 505 -31.15 -4.73 -2.69
CA ARG A 505 -30.80 -5.93 -3.45
C ARG A 505 -29.30 -6.20 -3.44
N HIS A 506 -28.47 -5.20 -3.76
CA HIS A 506 -27.02 -5.32 -3.76
C HIS A 506 -26.47 -5.73 -2.39
N VAL A 507 -26.92 -5.11 -1.30
CA VAL A 507 -26.51 -5.48 0.06
C VAL A 507 -26.89 -6.94 0.38
N THR A 508 -28.11 -7.35 -0.01
CA THR A 508 -28.58 -8.73 0.19
C THR A 508 -27.72 -9.73 -0.60
N GLU A 509 -27.41 -9.43 -1.86
CA GLU A 509 -26.54 -10.25 -2.69
C GLU A 509 -25.12 -10.31 -2.14
N LEU A 510 -24.57 -9.18 -1.70
CA LEU A 510 -23.24 -9.11 -1.11
C LEU A 510 -23.15 -9.99 0.14
N MET A 511 -24.11 -9.88 1.07
CA MET A 511 -24.17 -10.71 2.28
C MET A 511 -24.37 -12.21 1.99
N SER A 512 -24.79 -12.58 0.78
CA SER A 512 -24.84 -13.99 0.36
C SER A 512 -23.52 -14.52 -0.20
N GLN A 513 -22.62 -13.62 -0.61
CA GLN A 513 -21.35 -13.96 -1.28
C GLN A 513 -20.14 -13.83 -0.36
N VAL A 514 -20.24 -13.01 0.69
CA VAL A 514 -19.24 -12.89 1.77
C VAL A 514 -19.92 -13.16 3.12
N PRO A 515 -19.18 -13.57 4.16
CA PRO A 515 -19.76 -13.79 5.48
C PRO A 515 -20.54 -12.54 5.94
N PRO A 516 -21.82 -12.65 6.36
CA PRO A 516 -22.62 -11.47 6.72
C PRO A 516 -21.98 -10.62 7.82
N GLU A 517 -21.29 -11.25 8.77
CA GLU A 517 -20.55 -10.59 9.85
C GLU A 517 -19.36 -9.75 9.37
N SER A 518 -18.87 -10.01 8.15
CA SER A 518 -17.78 -9.29 7.50
C SER A 518 -18.22 -8.00 6.81
N VAL A 519 -19.52 -7.70 6.78
CA VAL A 519 -20.05 -6.53 6.07
C VAL A 519 -20.76 -5.60 7.04
N THR A 520 -20.20 -4.41 7.22
CA THR A 520 -20.88 -3.29 7.86
C THR A 520 -21.37 -2.34 6.78
N SER A 521 -22.59 -1.83 6.88
CA SER A 521 -23.14 -0.87 5.92
C SER A 521 -23.79 0.32 6.60
N ALA A 522 -23.56 1.51 6.07
CA ALA A 522 -24.15 2.75 6.56
C ALA A 522 -24.47 3.71 5.42
N TYR A 523 -25.64 4.36 5.50
CA TYR A 523 -25.94 5.52 4.68
C TYR A 523 -25.23 6.73 5.27
N VAL A 524 -24.43 7.42 4.47
CA VAL A 524 -23.58 8.51 4.94
C VAL A 524 -23.63 9.68 3.97
N SER A 525 -23.66 10.90 4.49
CA SER A 525 -23.39 12.11 3.70
C SER A 525 -21.87 12.29 3.48
N PRO A 526 -21.43 13.14 2.53
CA PRO A 526 -20.00 13.37 2.30
C PRO A 526 -19.25 13.82 3.56
N SER A 527 -19.85 14.68 4.40
CA SER A 527 -19.24 15.14 5.65
C SER A 527 -19.19 14.09 6.76
N GLU A 528 -20.10 13.10 6.73
CA GLU A 528 -20.10 11.97 7.65
C GLU A 528 -19.17 10.85 7.18
N LEU A 529 -18.95 10.72 5.87
CA LEU A 529 -18.12 9.69 5.25
C LEU A 529 -16.70 9.69 5.82
N GLY A 530 -16.08 10.87 5.98
CA GLY A 530 -14.74 10.98 6.57
C GLY A 530 -14.66 10.32 7.95
N ARG A 531 -15.67 10.51 8.80
CA ARG A 531 -15.74 9.87 10.13
C ARG A 531 -16.07 8.39 10.06
N ALA A 532 -16.95 7.99 9.14
CA ALA A 532 -17.32 6.59 8.94
C ALA A 532 -16.12 5.75 8.47
N LEU A 533 -15.20 6.36 7.72
CA LEU A 533 -13.95 5.75 7.26
C LEU A 533 -12.78 5.97 8.22
N ALA A 534 -13.01 6.54 9.40
CA ALA A 534 -11.94 6.91 10.33
C ALA A 534 -11.27 5.71 11.02
N ASP A 535 -11.96 4.57 11.08
CA ASP A 535 -11.44 3.36 11.71
C ASP A 535 -10.31 2.73 10.87
N GLU A 536 -9.54 1.81 11.46
CA GLU A 536 -8.53 0.98 10.79
C GLU A 536 -8.94 -0.51 10.75
N VAL A 537 -10.21 -0.85 11.03
CA VAL A 537 -10.68 -2.24 11.13
C VAL A 537 -11.10 -2.89 9.80
N MET A 538 -11.05 -2.18 8.67
CA MET A 538 -11.56 -2.72 7.40
C MET A 538 -10.44 -3.11 6.43
N ASP A 539 -10.62 -4.22 5.70
CA ASP A 539 -9.78 -4.56 4.55
C ASP A 539 -10.26 -3.84 3.30
N VAL A 540 -11.56 -3.70 3.16
CA VAL A 540 -12.17 -3.08 1.98
C VAL A 540 -13.13 -1.98 2.39
N VAL A 541 -12.95 -0.82 1.78
CA VAL A 541 -13.94 0.25 1.83
C VAL A 541 -14.75 0.17 0.54
N HIS A 542 -16.02 -0.25 0.65
CA HIS A 542 -16.94 -0.33 -0.46
C HIS A 542 -17.76 0.95 -0.57
N LEU A 543 -17.59 1.65 -1.68
CA LEU A 543 -18.10 2.98 -1.92
C LEU A 543 -19.23 2.93 -2.95
N HIS A 544 -20.48 2.92 -2.48
CA HIS A 544 -21.67 2.80 -3.30
C HIS A 544 -22.38 4.15 -3.43
N PHE A 545 -21.95 4.95 -4.41
CA PHE A 545 -22.43 6.32 -4.60
C PHE A 545 -22.77 6.65 -6.05
N ARG A 546 -23.34 7.84 -6.27
CA ARG A 546 -23.47 8.45 -7.59
C ARG A 546 -22.23 9.26 -7.98
N GLU A 547 -22.07 9.52 -9.28
CA GLU A 547 -20.99 10.39 -9.78
C GLU A 547 -21.10 11.80 -9.20
N GLY A 548 -19.96 12.37 -8.78
CA GLY A 548 -19.90 13.69 -8.15
C GLY A 548 -20.38 13.75 -6.70
N PHE A 549 -20.68 12.61 -6.05
CA PHE A 549 -20.98 12.58 -4.61
C PHE A 549 -19.79 12.99 -3.75
N LEU A 550 -18.58 12.60 -4.16
CA LEU A 550 -17.33 12.88 -3.47
C LEU A 550 -16.33 13.48 -4.47
N ASP A 551 -15.56 14.48 -4.03
CA ASP A 551 -14.45 15.06 -4.77
C ASP A 551 -13.15 15.03 -3.94
N ALA A 552 -12.04 15.41 -4.57
CA ALA A 552 -10.73 15.42 -3.92
C ALA A 552 -10.61 16.51 -2.84
N GLU A 553 -11.37 17.61 -2.96
CA GLU A 553 -11.34 18.73 -2.03
C GLU A 553 -11.99 18.33 -0.70
N GLU A 554 -13.07 17.55 -0.74
CA GLU A 554 -13.72 16.96 0.41
C GLU A 554 -12.78 16.05 1.21
N ILE A 555 -12.03 15.17 0.52
CA ILE A 555 -11.03 14.31 1.18
C ILE A 555 -9.91 15.15 1.81
N ALA A 556 -9.42 16.18 1.10
CA ALA A 556 -8.42 17.09 1.63
C ALA A 556 -8.93 17.88 2.85
N ARG A 557 -10.24 18.19 2.88
CA ARG A 557 -10.89 18.85 4.02
C ARG A 557 -10.93 17.94 5.25
N TRP A 558 -11.18 16.64 5.10
CA TRP A 558 -11.13 15.71 6.24
C TRP A 558 -9.76 15.70 6.91
N HIS A 559 -8.69 15.82 6.12
CA HIS A 559 -7.35 15.96 6.67
C HIS A 559 -7.13 17.31 7.38
N SER A 560 -7.50 18.43 6.75
CA SER A 560 -7.27 19.77 7.33
C SER A 560 -8.12 20.04 8.58
N GLU A 561 -9.30 19.44 8.68
CA GLU A 561 -10.18 19.50 9.86
C GLU A 561 -9.80 18.48 10.96
N GLY A 562 -8.77 17.65 10.74
CA GLY A 562 -8.31 16.66 11.70
C GLY A 562 -9.24 15.45 11.87
N VAL A 563 -10.16 15.24 10.91
CA VAL A 563 -10.97 14.01 10.83
C VAL A 563 -10.09 12.81 10.49
N TRP A 564 -9.14 13.01 9.57
CA TRP A 564 -8.15 12.00 9.17
C TRP A 564 -6.75 12.38 9.68
N PRO A 565 -6.12 11.57 10.54
CA PRO A 565 -4.70 11.76 10.89
C PRO A 565 -3.80 11.57 9.66
N GLN A 566 -2.52 11.95 9.76
CA GLN A 566 -1.53 11.71 8.72
C GLN A 566 -0.39 10.81 9.23
N PRO A 567 -0.19 9.63 8.62
CA PRO A 567 -1.08 8.97 7.64
C PRO A 567 -2.42 8.55 8.26
N HIS A 568 -3.49 8.44 7.45
CA HIS A 568 -4.83 8.06 7.94
C HIS A 568 -4.91 6.56 8.26
N TRP A 569 -4.42 5.72 7.35
CA TRP A 569 -4.31 4.27 7.52
C TRP A 569 -2.82 3.81 7.62
N PRO A 570 -2.13 4.05 8.74
CA PRO A 570 -0.73 3.66 8.93
C PRO A 570 -0.55 2.13 8.84
N VAL A 571 -1.43 1.37 9.51
CA VAL A 571 -1.25 -0.08 9.71
C VAL A 571 -2.04 -0.88 8.66
N ARG A 572 -3.37 -0.81 8.71
CA ARG A 572 -4.26 -1.55 7.80
C ARG A 572 -4.66 -0.66 6.64
N LYS A 573 -4.07 -0.89 5.47
CA LYS A 573 -4.27 -0.05 4.27
C LYS A 573 -5.44 -0.58 3.43
N PRO A 574 -6.67 -0.09 3.60
CA PRO A 574 -7.81 -0.70 2.92
C PRO A 574 -7.70 -0.56 1.41
N LEU A 575 -8.27 -1.51 0.69
CA LEU A 575 -8.56 -1.39 -0.73
C LEU A 575 -9.88 -0.66 -0.88
N ILE A 576 -9.93 0.40 -1.69
CA ILE A 576 -11.18 1.10 -1.99
C ILE A 576 -11.83 0.44 -3.20
N VAL A 577 -13.12 0.13 -3.13
CA VAL A 577 -13.91 -0.43 -4.25
C VAL A 577 -15.12 0.45 -4.49
N GLY A 578 -15.15 1.15 -5.62
CA GLY A 578 -16.23 2.08 -5.98
C GLY A 578 -17.16 1.55 -7.07
N THR A 579 -18.44 1.91 -7.00
CA THR A 579 -19.45 1.60 -8.04
C THR A 579 -19.54 2.65 -9.15
N THR A 580 -18.83 3.77 -9.01
CA THR A 580 -18.78 4.87 -9.98
C THR A 580 -17.36 5.29 -10.30
N PRO A 581 -17.13 6.08 -11.36
CA PRO A 581 -15.80 6.61 -11.67
C PRO A 581 -15.14 7.39 -10.54
N MET A 582 -13.86 7.08 -10.29
CA MET A 582 -13.06 7.65 -9.21
C MET A 582 -11.72 8.24 -9.68
N ASN A 583 -11.54 8.53 -10.97
CA ASN A 583 -10.26 8.98 -11.54
C ASN A 583 -9.65 10.22 -10.85
N GLY A 584 -10.48 11.09 -10.26
CA GLY A 584 -10.02 12.26 -9.48
C GLY A 584 -9.80 11.98 -7.98
N LEU A 585 -10.28 10.85 -7.46
CA LEU A 585 -10.22 10.47 -6.05
C LEU A 585 -9.11 9.48 -5.74
N VAL A 586 -8.67 8.73 -6.75
CA VAL A 586 -7.68 7.65 -6.61
C VAL A 586 -6.42 8.12 -5.88
N ARG A 587 -5.83 9.23 -6.33
CA ARG A 587 -4.63 9.79 -5.70
C ARG A 587 -4.91 10.20 -4.25
N SER A 588 -6.00 10.91 -4.01
CA SER A 588 -6.38 11.36 -2.67
C SER A 588 -6.52 10.19 -1.70
N PHE A 589 -7.17 9.09 -2.07
CA PHE A 589 -7.26 7.91 -1.20
C PHE A 589 -5.89 7.25 -0.96
N VAL A 590 -5.08 7.08 -1.99
CA VAL A 590 -3.76 6.44 -1.88
C VAL A 590 -2.78 7.28 -1.04
N GLU A 591 -2.79 8.61 -1.20
CA GLU A 591 -1.98 9.54 -0.40
C GLU A 591 -2.35 9.51 1.09
N HIS A 592 -3.61 9.21 1.42
CA HIS A 592 -4.08 9.03 2.79
C HIS A 592 -3.94 7.57 3.28
N GLY A 593 -3.32 6.69 2.51
CA GLY A 593 -2.89 5.37 2.98
C GLY A 593 -3.72 4.19 2.47
N ALA A 594 -4.65 4.39 1.53
CA ALA A 594 -5.29 3.26 0.86
C ALA A 594 -4.26 2.40 0.11
N SER A 595 -4.47 1.09 0.03
CA SER A 595 -3.59 0.18 -0.73
C SER A 595 -3.83 0.24 -2.24
N GLY A 596 -5.00 0.73 -2.65
CA GLY A 596 -5.38 0.95 -4.04
C GLY A 596 -6.86 1.31 -4.17
N VAL A 597 -7.30 1.54 -5.40
CA VAL A 597 -8.70 1.80 -5.73
C VAL A 597 -9.11 0.94 -6.92
N ILE A 598 -10.25 0.25 -6.84
CA ILE A 598 -10.91 -0.39 -7.98
C ILE A 598 -12.21 0.35 -8.25
N SER A 599 -12.39 0.82 -9.48
CA SER A 599 -13.59 1.54 -9.90
C SER A 599 -13.78 1.42 -11.42
N PRO A 600 -15.00 1.63 -11.94
CA PRO A 600 -15.18 1.78 -13.38
C PRO A 600 -14.58 3.11 -13.87
N GLU A 601 -13.99 3.14 -15.07
CA GLU A 601 -13.47 4.34 -15.73
C GLU A 601 -14.56 5.14 -16.46
N VAL A 602 -15.79 4.63 -16.49
CA VAL A 602 -17.00 5.28 -17.03
C VAL A 602 -18.19 5.00 -16.12
N ALA A 603 -19.26 5.77 -16.27
CA ALA A 603 -20.51 5.47 -15.58
C ALA A 603 -21.06 4.09 -16.00
N VAL A 604 -21.47 3.30 -15.01
CA VAL A 604 -22.10 1.98 -15.16
C VAL A 604 -23.44 2.02 -14.42
N PRO A 605 -24.52 1.37 -14.93
CA PRO A 605 -25.79 1.28 -14.20
C PRO A 605 -25.59 0.75 -12.77
N GLN A 606 -26.28 1.35 -11.80
CA GLN A 606 -26.11 1.09 -10.36
C GLN A 606 -26.20 -0.40 -10.01
N ASP A 607 -27.16 -1.10 -10.58
CA ASP A 607 -27.45 -2.50 -10.30
C ASP A 607 -26.38 -3.43 -10.88
N MET A 608 -25.93 -3.16 -12.10
CA MET A 608 -24.75 -3.82 -12.67
C MET A 608 -23.50 -3.55 -11.84
N ALA A 609 -23.28 -2.30 -11.41
CA ALA A 609 -22.10 -1.94 -10.62
C ALA A 609 -22.08 -2.64 -9.25
N GLY A 610 -23.24 -2.75 -8.59
CA GLY A 610 -23.40 -3.55 -7.38
C GLY A 610 -23.04 -5.02 -7.62
N TRP A 611 -23.61 -5.64 -8.64
CA TRP A 611 -23.31 -7.04 -8.99
C TRP A 611 -21.82 -7.29 -9.26
N VAL A 612 -21.16 -6.43 -10.05
CA VAL A 612 -19.73 -6.53 -10.39
C VAL A 612 -18.86 -6.40 -9.15
N THR A 613 -19.15 -5.43 -8.30
CA THR A 613 -18.37 -5.20 -7.08
C THR A 613 -18.61 -6.30 -6.04
N GLY A 614 -19.81 -6.89 -5.95
CA GLY A 614 -20.06 -8.09 -5.14
C GLY A 614 -19.21 -9.29 -5.59
N LEU A 615 -19.19 -9.56 -6.89
CA LEU A 615 -18.35 -10.60 -7.49
C LEU A 615 -16.84 -10.38 -7.27
N LEU A 616 -16.40 -9.13 -7.21
CA LEU A 616 -15.03 -8.78 -6.89
C LEU A 616 -14.72 -9.03 -5.40
N LEU A 617 -15.59 -8.56 -4.50
CA LEU A 617 -15.43 -8.71 -3.06
C LEU A 617 -15.39 -10.18 -2.61
N SER A 618 -16.23 -11.04 -3.20
CA SER A 618 -16.21 -12.47 -2.90
C SER A 618 -14.89 -13.14 -3.29
N ARG A 619 -14.29 -12.75 -4.42
CA ARG A 619 -12.97 -13.24 -4.85
C ARG A 619 -11.85 -12.75 -3.94
N LEU A 620 -11.90 -11.48 -3.52
CA LEU A 620 -10.95 -10.92 -2.55
C LEU A 620 -11.05 -11.64 -1.20
N ALA A 621 -12.26 -11.91 -0.72
CA ALA A 621 -12.51 -12.67 0.50
C ALA A 621 -11.95 -14.11 0.42
N ALA A 622 -11.96 -14.71 -0.78
CA ALA A 622 -11.35 -16.01 -1.08
C ALA A 622 -9.81 -15.97 -1.19
N GLY A 623 -9.17 -14.81 -0.97
CA GLY A 623 -7.71 -14.66 -0.99
C GLY A 623 -7.09 -14.54 -2.38
N ILE A 624 -7.90 -14.34 -3.42
CA ILE A 624 -7.44 -14.02 -4.77
C ILE A 624 -6.88 -12.60 -4.77
N SER A 625 -5.76 -12.37 -5.47
CA SER A 625 -5.19 -11.02 -5.57
C SER A 625 -6.10 -10.09 -6.37
N ALA A 626 -6.04 -8.78 -6.09
CA ALA A 626 -6.91 -7.77 -6.68
C ALA A 626 -6.88 -7.80 -8.22
N GLY A 627 -5.70 -7.94 -8.82
CA GLY A 627 -5.55 -7.98 -10.27
C GLY A 627 -6.17 -9.23 -10.90
N GLU A 628 -5.95 -10.40 -10.31
CA GLU A 628 -6.52 -11.66 -10.78
C GLU A 628 -8.04 -11.71 -10.55
N ALA A 629 -8.51 -11.24 -9.38
CA ALA A 629 -9.92 -11.14 -9.05
C ALA A 629 -10.66 -10.27 -10.07
N LEU A 630 -10.12 -9.08 -10.37
CA LEU A 630 -10.71 -8.19 -11.38
C LEU A 630 -10.72 -8.81 -12.78
N ARG A 631 -9.62 -9.49 -13.18
CA ARG A 631 -9.58 -10.20 -14.47
C ARG A 631 -10.64 -11.32 -14.52
N GLN A 632 -10.84 -12.09 -13.45
CA GLN A 632 -11.89 -13.12 -13.41
C GLN A 632 -13.30 -12.53 -13.46
N VAL A 633 -13.54 -11.40 -12.80
CA VAL A 633 -14.82 -10.68 -12.88
C VAL A 633 -15.11 -10.27 -14.33
N ARG A 634 -14.12 -9.77 -15.06
CA ARG A 634 -14.27 -9.40 -16.47
C ARG A 634 -14.66 -10.61 -17.34
N TRP A 635 -14.04 -11.77 -17.11
CA TRP A 635 -14.40 -13.01 -17.81
C TRP A 635 -15.80 -13.52 -17.44
N GLU A 636 -16.20 -13.41 -16.17
CA GLU A 636 -17.55 -13.74 -15.73
C GLU A 636 -18.59 -12.87 -16.45
N MET A 637 -18.37 -11.56 -16.55
CA MET A 637 -19.24 -10.66 -17.33
C MET A 637 -19.26 -11.03 -18.82
N LEU A 638 -18.09 -11.31 -19.39
CA LEU A 638 -17.97 -11.71 -20.79
C LEU A 638 -18.75 -13.00 -21.09
N SER A 639 -18.71 -13.97 -20.16
CA SER A 639 -19.45 -15.24 -20.27
C SER A 639 -20.97 -15.08 -20.23
N ARG A 640 -21.46 -13.91 -19.81
CA ARG A 640 -22.88 -13.51 -19.88
C ARG A 640 -23.20 -12.66 -21.10
N GLY A 641 -22.23 -12.44 -21.99
CA GLY A 641 -22.40 -11.56 -23.15
C GLY A 641 -22.23 -10.07 -22.83
N ASN A 642 -21.62 -9.73 -21.69
CA ASN A 642 -21.44 -8.34 -21.27
C ASN A 642 -19.96 -7.92 -21.27
N VAL A 643 -19.61 -6.98 -22.15
CA VAL A 643 -18.24 -6.47 -22.27
C VAL A 643 -17.91 -5.33 -21.28
N MET A 644 -18.89 -4.85 -20.49
CA MET A 644 -18.72 -3.73 -19.56
C MET A 644 -17.76 -4.01 -18.40
N GLY A 645 -17.34 -5.27 -18.19
CA GLY A 645 -16.24 -5.57 -17.27
C GLY A 645 -14.95 -4.84 -17.65
N LEU A 646 -14.73 -4.59 -18.94
CA LEU A 646 -13.59 -3.81 -19.43
C LEU A 646 -13.63 -2.34 -19.02
N ALA A 647 -14.73 -1.85 -18.43
CA ALA A 647 -14.79 -0.52 -17.85
C ALA A 647 -14.01 -0.42 -16.53
N TYR A 648 -13.80 -1.52 -15.81
CA TYR A 648 -13.20 -1.47 -14.47
C TYR A 648 -11.69 -1.47 -14.54
N ALA A 649 -11.03 -0.65 -13.72
CA ALA A 649 -9.58 -0.58 -13.58
C ALA A 649 -9.15 -0.77 -12.12
N LEU A 650 -7.92 -1.25 -11.93
CA LEU A 650 -7.26 -1.37 -10.63
C LEU A 650 -6.15 -0.33 -10.55
N HIS A 651 -6.34 0.68 -9.72
CA HIS A 651 -5.35 1.68 -9.35
C HIS A 651 -4.63 1.29 -8.06
N GLY A 652 -3.75 0.31 -8.16
CA GLY A 652 -3.02 -0.27 -7.03
C GLY A 652 -2.12 -1.40 -7.54
N SER A 653 -1.62 -2.25 -6.63
CA SER A 653 -0.87 -3.45 -7.03
C SER A 653 -1.81 -4.56 -7.49
N ALA A 654 -1.49 -5.22 -8.60
CA ALA A 654 -2.17 -6.45 -9.05
C ALA A 654 -2.01 -7.61 -8.06
N ASP A 655 -0.87 -7.63 -7.36
CA ASP A 655 -0.52 -8.67 -6.40
C ASP A 655 -1.13 -8.42 -5.01
N LEU A 656 -1.83 -7.29 -4.82
CA LEU A 656 -2.50 -6.93 -3.57
C LEU A 656 -3.47 -8.03 -3.16
N ARG A 657 -3.27 -8.60 -1.97
CA ARG A 657 -4.21 -9.52 -1.33
C ARG A 657 -4.80 -8.88 -0.10
N ALA A 658 -6.08 -9.16 0.15
CA ALA A 658 -6.69 -8.80 1.42
C ALA A 658 -6.11 -9.62 2.59
N ARG A 659 -5.63 -10.85 2.34
CA ARG A 659 -5.12 -11.81 3.33
C ARG A 659 -3.78 -12.43 2.92
#